data_AF-A0A937SP57-F1
#
_entry.id   AF-A0A937SP57-F1
#
_cell.length_a   1.000
_cell.length_b   1.000
_cell.length_c   1.000
_cell.angle_alpha   90.00
_cell.angle_beta   90.00
_cell.angle_gamma   90.00
#
_symmetry.space_group_name_H-M   'P 1'
#
loop_
_entity.id
_entity.type
_entity.pdbx_description
1 polymer ?
#
loop_
_entity_poly.entity_id
_entity_poly.type
_entity_poly.pdbx_seq_one_letter_code
_entity_poly.pdbx_strand_id
1 'polypeptide(L)'
;MTKHLASLIRVVLVALFASGVSLLPVQAKAADPVTIAVGQDFKPFEFVDEQGQPAGLIVDYWKLWSKKANIPIKFQPAPWSKTLEMMRSGQADAHAGLNKTDERAEFLDYGDALLGTNSYVFSPVGMQLSGSIDQLSGFRVGVLKGSLEESILSKQVPGAEVVSFEGIDELYDAIAAKKIRLFADVEQTGLYFLSQRNLVPNFRFDAATPLDANHLFAAVAKGKANLLIKVNEGMRLITPQERTQIVRRWLKPKEPKKADTLVIAISRNYPPFTLIDANGQPAGMLVDIWRLWAKKTGKKIEFRQSSWADTLNNLGSGDADAHSGLFRSKERSRWIDFSRPVYEITSSYFQRTGEKPLIDLSGKKVGGVSGSFQESFIRKNHPAAVIAPFQDNEDLIRALANGKIDTFLTEDRPVEDLLRRLGMRGRITRTGNPVLRNEMFFGVRKGEDVLKALIGRGLDAITNEELAEIERRWIDLPDNRFFAKNPLALTSQERAWLAANPVLRVHNEMDWPPFNFNVDGRPQGFSIDYMNLLASKIGVKAEYVSGPSWNDFLGMMKSGDLDIMLNIVKTPERQKYMLYTRPYIDNPNTIISRKDQPYDSLQELFGKTISVPKGFFYEEILKRDFPEIKLHLVKNTLETMKAVSFGKADAALGELAVFNYLMDKHFMTDLVLSGEVKMGSPEYALLNITAHKEQQLLASILNKGVKSIGEIEVRELRQKWFGGTKTERKRQPVLDLTEAEREWLNRHKEIRIGVDPDYPPFEFTSKDGSYAGISSDYMKIVGERLGVEIKRVPNLTWSQVLSGAKAKTVDVLPAVTKTPERDIYLNFTRPHLNHPSAILTRDDFPFITGLTDLRDQSVAMVKGYSTTAQLKTKYPTFKPQEYETPLQALEAVATGKATATVLNLAVATYLIRQNKLNNLKVAANAEINFPGLSIGVRKDWPELVSILNKVLQSVTPGEESEINDRWVSVRYDVAADTEALVRVGLQVAGGATIIVIIIIGFIAYRNRRLEQEMKEREAAAQAKSDFVAVVSHEVRTPMNGVLGMARLILDTELSEEQKDFAHTIVDSGEALLIILNDLLDISKLEAGKLEIEAVPFNLRILVEETINVMDTRAREKGLHLSYTFDSEVPKILLGDGNRLRQILFNFLSNAIKFTNEGGITVSFFSKQLYGNNCQ
;
A
#
# COMPACT_ATOMS: atom_id res chain seq x y z
N MET A 1 27.23 -35.08 -25.61
CA MET A 1 27.12 -35.99 -24.45
C MET A 1 25.70 -35.92 -23.87
N THR A 2 24.70 -36.14 -24.73
CA THR A 2 23.39 -35.47 -24.59
C THR A 2 22.27 -36.23 -25.34
N LYS A 3 22.28 -37.58 -25.31
CA LYS A 3 21.20 -38.41 -25.89
C LYS A 3 20.73 -39.61 -25.05
N HIS A 4 21.31 -39.90 -23.88
CA HIS A 4 20.80 -40.96 -22.98
C HIS A 4 20.06 -40.46 -21.71
N LEU A 5 20.09 -39.17 -21.39
CA LEU A 5 19.39 -38.61 -20.23
C LEU A 5 17.90 -38.33 -20.49
N ALA A 6 17.49 -38.21 -21.76
CA ALA A 6 16.11 -37.91 -22.15
C ALA A 6 15.17 -39.13 -22.09
N SER A 7 15.70 -40.35 -21.95
CA SER A 7 14.91 -41.58 -21.83
C SER A 7 14.64 -41.99 -20.38
N LEU A 8 15.42 -41.50 -19.42
CA LEU A 8 15.26 -41.84 -18.00
C LEU A 8 14.20 -40.96 -17.30
N ILE A 9 13.98 -39.74 -17.80
CA ILE A 9 13.04 -38.78 -17.21
C ILE A 9 11.60 -38.99 -17.70
N ARG A 10 11.38 -39.67 -18.84
CA ARG A 10 10.04 -39.96 -19.37
C ARG A 10 9.38 -41.22 -18.78
N VAL A 11 10.13 -42.12 -18.16
CA VAL A 11 9.58 -43.33 -17.51
C VAL A 11 9.19 -43.08 -16.04
N VAL A 12 9.76 -42.04 -15.41
CA VAL A 12 9.42 -41.65 -14.03
C VAL A 12 8.21 -40.69 -13.96
N LEU A 13 7.83 -40.06 -15.08
CA LEU A 13 6.77 -39.05 -15.13
C LEU A 13 5.38 -39.53 -15.60
N VAL A 14 5.21 -40.82 -15.94
CA VAL A 14 3.94 -41.35 -16.49
C VAL A 14 3.27 -42.40 -15.58
N ALA A 15 3.93 -42.90 -14.53
CA ALA A 15 3.34 -43.87 -13.59
C ALA A 15 2.76 -43.24 -12.30
N LEU A 16 2.80 -41.91 -12.14
CA LEU A 16 2.35 -41.21 -10.93
C LEU A 16 0.95 -40.56 -11.04
N PHE A 17 0.17 -40.88 -12.07
CA PHE A 17 -1.20 -40.40 -12.23
C PHE A 17 -2.10 -41.49 -12.80
N ALA A 18 -2.62 -42.40 -11.95
CA ALA A 18 -3.98 -42.98 -12.04
C ALA A 18 -4.14 -44.26 -11.19
N SER A 19 -4.55 -44.10 -9.94
CA SER A 19 -5.55 -44.98 -9.29
C SER A 19 -5.83 -44.43 -7.89
N GLY A 20 -6.81 -43.54 -7.79
CA GLY A 20 -7.24 -42.99 -6.51
C GLY A 20 -8.13 -43.98 -5.75
N VAL A 21 -7.86 -44.18 -4.47
CA VAL A 21 -8.87 -44.39 -3.42
C VAL A 21 -8.31 -43.77 -2.11
N SER A 22 -9.19 -43.03 -1.44
CA SER A 22 -9.08 -42.26 -0.20
C SER A 22 -8.11 -42.75 0.90
N LEU A 23 -7.22 -41.86 1.34
CA LEU A 23 -6.54 -41.94 2.64
C LEU A 23 -6.89 -40.69 3.46
N LEU A 24 -7.56 -40.91 4.60
CA LEU A 24 -7.79 -39.93 5.65
C LEU A 24 -6.44 -39.58 6.34
N PRO A 25 -6.26 -38.35 6.85
CA PRO A 25 -4.96 -37.86 7.31
C PRO A 25 -4.52 -38.56 8.62
N VAL A 26 -3.25 -39.01 8.64
CA VAL A 26 -2.56 -39.45 9.86
C VAL A 26 -2.34 -38.24 10.77
N GLN A 27 -2.93 -38.28 11.96
CA GLN A 27 -2.69 -37.31 13.04
C GLN A 27 -1.29 -37.54 13.63
N ALA A 28 -0.40 -36.57 13.47
CA ALA A 28 0.82 -36.47 14.27
C ALA A 28 0.43 -36.34 15.75
N LYS A 29 1.04 -37.16 16.62
CA LYS A 29 0.87 -37.10 18.06
C LYS A 29 1.29 -35.68 18.52
N ALA A 30 0.32 -34.90 19.00
CA ALA A 30 0.57 -33.55 19.48
C ALA A 30 1.58 -33.60 20.63
N ALA A 31 2.60 -32.74 20.60
CA ALA A 31 3.46 -32.51 21.74
C ALA A 31 2.60 -32.16 22.97
N ASP A 32 3.00 -32.60 24.17
CA ASP A 32 2.28 -32.25 25.39
C ASP A 32 2.17 -30.72 25.51
N PRO A 33 0.98 -30.18 25.83
CA PRO A 33 0.76 -28.75 25.86
C PRO A 33 1.59 -28.10 26.97
N VAL A 34 2.29 -27.02 26.65
CA VAL A 34 3.02 -26.23 27.63
C VAL A 34 2.01 -25.56 28.56
N THR A 35 2.09 -25.86 29.85
CA THR A 35 1.19 -25.29 30.86
C THR A 35 1.69 -23.92 31.29
N ILE A 36 0.89 -22.89 31.05
CA ILE A 36 1.23 -21.49 31.33
C ILE A 36 0.38 -21.00 32.50
N ALA A 37 1.02 -20.67 33.62
CA ALA A 37 0.36 -19.99 34.73
C ALA A 37 -0.02 -18.56 34.32
N VAL A 38 -1.28 -18.19 34.60
CA VAL A 38 -1.85 -16.88 34.24
C VAL A 38 -2.42 -16.23 35.50
N GLY A 39 -2.09 -14.97 35.76
CA GLY A 39 -2.74 -14.18 36.80
C GLY A 39 -4.22 -13.96 36.46
N GLN A 40 -5.14 -14.16 37.41
CA GLN A 40 -6.58 -14.04 37.13
C GLN A 40 -7.08 -12.59 37.02
N ASP A 41 -6.29 -11.62 37.47
CA ASP A 41 -6.73 -10.26 37.80
C ASP A 41 -5.71 -9.16 37.42
N PHE A 42 -4.61 -9.48 36.74
CA PHE A 42 -3.56 -8.53 36.33
C PHE A 42 -3.89 -7.80 35.00
N LYS A 43 -5.01 -7.06 34.99
CA LYS A 43 -5.49 -6.29 33.82
C LYS A 43 -4.57 -5.08 33.52
N PRO A 44 -4.29 -4.75 32.24
CA PRO A 44 -4.75 -5.40 31.01
C PRO A 44 -3.81 -6.50 30.47
N PHE A 45 -2.82 -6.94 31.25
CA PHE A 45 -1.74 -7.81 30.80
C PHE A 45 -2.14 -9.30 30.77
N GLU A 46 -2.70 -9.81 31.86
CA GLU A 46 -3.18 -11.17 32.00
C GLU A 46 -4.31 -11.25 33.04
N PHE A 47 -5.44 -11.82 32.67
CA PHE A 47 -6.61 -11.94 33.54
C PHE A 47 -7.57 -13.00 33.00
N VAL A 48 -8.63 -13.27 33.77
CA VAL A 48 -9.76 -14.09 33.33
C VAL A 48 -10.94 -13.17 32.95
N ASP A 49 -11.46 -13.32 31.73
CA ASP A 49 -12.61 -12.55 31.25
C ASP A 49 -13.94 -12.99 31.89
N GLU A 50 -15.04 -12.31 31.55
CA GLU A 50 -16.37 -12.60 32.09
C GLU A 50 -16.88 -14.01 31.74
N GLN A 51 -16.28 -14.66 30.75
CA GLN A 51 -16.61 -16.02 30.32
C GLN A 51 -15.69 -17.08 30.96
N GLY A 52 -14.85 -16.69 31.91
CA GLY A 52 -13.94 -17.60 32.59
C GLY A 52 -12.72 -17.99 31.75
N GLN A 53 -12.40 -17.27 30.67
CA GLN A 53 -11.29 -17.58 29.78
C GLN A 53 -10.09 -16.65 30.00
N PRO A 54 -8.84 -17.16 29.86
CA PRO A 54 -7.65 -16.32 29.89
C PRO A 54 -7.61 -15.28 28.75
N ALA A 55 -7.46 -14.03 29.14
CA ALA A 55 -7.43 -12.85 28.29
C ALA A 55 -6.34 -11.86 28.74
N GLY A 56 -5.95 -10.96 27.85
CA GLY A 56 -4.95 -9.92 28.14
C GLY A 56 -3.85 -9.83 27.08
N LEU A 57 -3.08 -8.75 27.18
CA LEU A 57 -1.98 -8.44 26.25
C LEU A 57 -0.98 -9.59 26.15
N ILE A 58 -0.50 -10.07 27.30
CA ILE A 58 0.53 -11.11 27.40
C ILE A 58 -0.05 -12.48 27.05
N VAL A 59 -1.31 -12.75 27.43
CA VAL A 59 -2.02 -13.96 27.01
C VAL A 59 -2.09 -14.06 25.48
N ASP A 60 -2.31 -12.94 24.79
CA ASP A 60 -2.38 -12.92 23.34
C ASP A 60 -0.99 -13.04 22.67
N TYR A 61 0.09 -12.63 23.33
CA TYR A 61 1.45 -13.04 22.91
C TYR A 61 1.63 -14.56 22.98
N TRP A 62 1.17 -15.21 24.04
CA TRP A 62 1.27 -16.67 24.16
C TRP A 62 0.39 -17.42 23.16
N LYS A 63 -0.82 -16.95 22.88
CA LYS A 63 -1.68 -17.52 21.82
C LYS A 63 -1.02 -17.41 20.44
N LEU A 64 -0.42 -16.26 20.14
CA LEU A 64 0.28 -16.06 18.87
C LEU A 64 1.57 -16.88 18.79
N TRP A 65 2.30 -16.97 19.91
CA TRP A 65 3.46 -17.84 20.07
C TRP A 65 3.11 -19.29 19.77
N SER A 66 2.06 -19.83 20.38
CA SER A 66 1.61 -21.22 20.17
C SER A 66 1.32 -21.50 18.70
N LYS A 67 0.66 -20.55 18.02
CA LYS A 67 0.36 -20.65 16.58
C LYS A 67 1.62 -20.62 15.70
N LYS A 68 2.60 -19.78 16.04
CA LYS A 68 3.84 -19.59 15.25
C LYS A 68 4.85 -20.71 15.49
N ALA A 69 4.98 -21.14 16.73
CA ALA A 69 5.87 -22.22 17.14
C ALA A 69 5.28 -23.61 16.88
N ASN A 70 3.98 -23.69 16.58
CA ASN A 70 3.23 -24.94 16.42
C ASN A 70 3.36 -25.86 17.65
N ILE A 71 3.30 -25.26 18.84
CA ILE A 71 3.36 -25.94 20.13
C ILE A 71 2.05 -25.64 20.86
N PRO A 72 1.26 -26.66 21.24
CA PRO A 72 0.02 -26.43 21.96
C PRO A 72 0.31 -25.86 23.36
N ILE A 73 -0.58 -25.00 23.84
CA ILE A 73 -0.47 -24.39 25.17
C ILE A 73 -1.75 -24.65 25.97
N LYS A 74 -1.60 -24.72 27.29
CA LYS A 74 -2.70 -24.79 28.24
C LYS A 74 -2.53 -23.68 29.27
N PHE A 75 -3.44 -22.71 29.29
CA PHE A 75 -3.42 -21.69 30.33
C PHE A 75 -4.05 -22.23 31.62
N GLN A 76 -3.43 -21.94 32.76
CA GLN A 76 -3.91 -22.29 34.08
C GLN A 76 -4.04 -21.00 34.92
N PRO A 77 -5.24 -20.39 34.96
CA PRO A 77 -5.46 -19.18 35.73
C PRO A 77 -5.46 -19.46 37.23
N ALA A 78 -4.87 -18.57 38.02
CA ALA A 78 -4.89 -18.60 39.48
C ALA A 78 -4.70 -17.19 40.08
N PRO A 79 -5.00 -16.97 41.36
CA PRO A 79 -4.57 -15.76 42.08
C PRO A 79 -3.05 -15.56 41.94
N TRP A 80 -2.60 -14.30 41.86
CA TRP A 80 -1.19 -13.96 41.61
C TRP A 80 -0.19 -14.66 42.55
N SER A 81 -0.48 -14.74 43.85
CA SER A 81 0.38 -15.45 44.81
C SER A 81 0.51 -16.94 44.51
N LYS A 82 -0.58 -17.56 44.03
CA LYS A 82 -0.64 -18.98 43.69
C LYS A 82 0.04 -19.30 42.35
N THR A 83 0.07 -18.38 41.38
CA THR A 83 0.80 -18.61 40.12
C THR A 83 2.30 -18.79 40.37
N LEU A 84 2.88 -18.06 41.33
CA LEU A 84 4.27 -18.22 41.74
C LEU A 84 4.53 -19.56 42.45
N GLU A 85 3.61 -20.03 43.29
CA GLU A 85 3.68 -21.34 43.93
C GLU A 85 3.59 -22.48 42.89
N MET A 86 2.73 -22.34 41.89
CA MET A 86 2.65 -23.28 40.77
C MET A 86 3.97 -23.39 40.01
N MET A 87 4.70 -22.28 39.85
CA MET A 87 6.03 -22.31 39.25
C MET A 87 7.06 -23.00 40.16
N ARG A 88 7.04 -22.75 41.48
CA ARG A 88 7.95 -23.40 42.45
C ARG A 88 7.73 -24.91 42.54
N SER A 89 6.47 -25.34 42.51
CA SER A 89 6.08 -26.75 42.63
C SER A 89 6.10 -27.52 41.31
N GLY A 90 6.40 -26.85 40.19
CA GLY A 90 6.43 -27.46 38.86
C GLY A 90 5.05 -27.79 38.28
N GLN A 91 3.97 -27.29 38.88
CA GLN A 91 2.59 -27.44 38.37
C GLN A 91 2.34 -26.64 37.08
N ALA A 92 3.17 -25.64 36.80
CA ALA A 92 3.21 -24.93 35.53
C ALA A 92 4.61 -24.98 34.91
N ASP A 93 4.67 -24.98 33.58
CA ASP A 93 5.91 -25.01 32.81
C ASP A 93 6.50 -23.61 32.61
N ALA A 94 5.61 -22.64 32.42
CA ALA A 94 5.93 -21.23 32.23
C ALA A 94 4.94 -20.33 32.96
N HIS A 95 5.33 -19.09 33.26
CA HIS A 95 4.44 -18.03 33.69
C HIS A 95 4.24 -17.03 32.56
N ALA A 96 3.01 -16.52 32.39
CA ALA A 96 2.66 -15.75 31.20
C ALA A 96 3.46 -14.44 31.10
N GLY A 97 3.48 -13.61 32.14
CA GLY A 97 4.36 -12.44 32.20
C GLY A 97 4.62 -11.97 33.62
N LEU A 98 5.89 -11.82 34.01
CA LEU A 98 6.24 -11.24 35.31
C LEU A 98 7.49 -10.38 35.24
N ASN A 99 7.61 -9.45 36.19
CA ASN A 99 8.83 -8.69 36.40
C ASN A 99 9.92 -9.58 37.03
N LYS A 100 11.18 -9.30 36.69
CA LYS A 100 12.33 -10.01 37.26
C LYS A 100 12.65 -9.46 38.65
N THR A 101 12.82 -10.35 39.64
CA THR A 101 13.34 -10.02 40.97
C THR A 101 14.39 -11.05 41.39
N ASP A 102 15.24 -10.69 42.35
CA ASP A 102 16.30 -11.59 42.84
C ASP A 102 15.73 -12.88 43.45
N GLU A 103 14.66 -12.78 44.23
CA GLU A 103 14.00 -13.93 44.88
C GLU A 103 13.40 -14.89 43.85
N ARG A 104 12.89 -14.35 42.75
CA ARG A 104 12.28 -15.15 41.68
C ARG A 104 13.34 -15.84 40.81
N ALA A 105 14.51 -15.21 40.62
CA ALA A 105 15.64 -15.81 39.90
C ALA A 105 16.23 -17.05 40.60
N GLU A 106 15.92 -17.27 41.87
CA GLU A 106 16.29 -18.50 42.58
C GLU A 106 15.61 -19.75 41.97
N PHE A 107 14.38 -19.63 41.47
CA PHE A 107 13.57 -20.76 40.98
C PHE A 107 12.97 -20.57 39.57
N LEU A 108 13.24 -19.45 38.90
CA LEU A 108 12.83 -19.18 37.52
C LEU A 108 14.02 -18.84 36.61
N ASP A 109 13.96 -19.32 35.37
CA ASP A 109 14.79 -18.83 34.27
C ASP A 109 13.96 -17.91 33.37
N TYR A 110 14.53 -16.76 33.01
CA TYR A 110 13.83 -15.68 32.29
C TYR A 110 14.17 -15.67 30.81
N GLY A 111 13.14 -15.46 29.97
CA GLY A 111 13.28 -15.34 28.53
C GLY A 111 13.64 -13.92 28.07
N ASP A 112 13.52 -13.68 26.78
CA ASP A 112 13.62 -12.33 26.21
C ASP A 112 12.45 -11.46 26.73
N ALA A 113 12.71 -10.15 26.87
CA ALA A 113 11.68 -9.21 27.32
C ALA A 113 10.46 -9.20 26.39
N LEU A 114 9.26 -9.30 26.97
CA LEU A 114 8.00 -9.25 26.22
C LEU A 114 7.54 -7.81 26.02
N LEU A 115 7.56 -7.01 27.09
CA LEU A 115 7.02 -5.65 27.12
C LEU A 115 7.73 -4.83 28.21
N GLY A 116 8.10 -3.58 27.91
CA GLY A 116 8.57 -2.64 28.93
C GLY A 116 7.42 -2.13 29.80
N THR A 117 7.63 -2.08 31.12
CA THR A 117 6.64 -1.63 32.11
C THR A 117 7.32 -0.73 33.13
N ASN A 118 6.71 0.41 33.42
CA ASN A 118 7.19 1.30 34.47
C ASN A 118 6.26 1.19 35.68
N SER A 119 6.85 1.04 36.86
CA SER A 119 6.13 1.07 38.13
C SER A 119 6.28 2.45 38.74
N TYR A 120 5.21 2.99 39.30
CA TYR A 120 5.20 4.31 39.91
C TYR A 120 4.50 4.31 41.26
N VAL A 121 4.85 5.30 42.07
CA VAL A 121 4.06 5.65 43.26
C VAL A 121 2.99 6.67 42.84
N PHE A 122 1.73 6.27 42.98
CA PHE A 122 0.57 7.11 42.78
C PHE A 122 0.25 7.88 44.06
N SER A 123 0.10 9.19 43.93
CA SER A 123 -0.17 10.14 45.02
C SER A 123 -1.39 11.00 44.72
N PRO A 124 -2.10 11.51 45.74
CA PRO A 124 -3.25 12.37 45.52
C PRO A 124 -2.85 13.67 44.83
N VAL A 125 -3.72 14.19 43.96
CA VAL A 125 -3.51 15.50 43.31
C VAL A 125 -3.38 16.59 44.38
N GLY A 126 -2.24 17.28 44.40
CA GLY A 126 -1.88 18.29 45.40
C GLY A 126 -0.79 17.87 46.40
N MET A 127 -0.48 16.57 46.51
CA MET A 127 0.64 16.07 47.32
C MET A 127 1.91 16.02 46.47
N GLN A 128 2.93 16.84 46.79
CA GLN A 128 4.17 16.93 46.01
C GLN A 128 5.27 16.07 46.63
N LEU A 129 5.55 14.94 45.99
CA LEU A 129 6.75 14.13 46.22
C LEU A 129 7.82 14.64 45.25
N SER A 130 9.04 14.94 45.71
CA SER A 130 10.10 15.54 44.88
C SER A 130 10.89 14.50 44.07
N GLY A 131 10.25 13.38 43.73
CA GLY A 131 10.82 12.33 42.88
C GLY A 131 11.81 11.37 43.54
N SER A 132 12.14 11.50 44.84
CA SER A 132 12.98 10.54 45.56
C SER A 132 12.15 9.53 46.34
N ILE A 133 12.48 8.25 46.20
CA ILE A 133 11.83 7.12 46.89
C ILE A 133 12.01 7.19 48.42
N ASP A 134 13.10 7.79 48.91
CA ASP A 134 13.39 7.93 50.35
C ASP A 134 12.34 8.75 51.09
N GLN A 135 11.63 9.65 50.38
CA GLN A 135 10.57 10.49 50.94
C GLN A 135 9.32 9.72 51.33
N LEU A 136 9.22 8.45 50.93
CA LEU A 136 8.14 7.57 51.36
C LEU A 136 8.33 7.10 52.81
N SER A 137 9.47 7.40 53.44
CA SER A 137 9.69 7.14 54.86
C SER A 137 8.65 7.85 55.73
N GLY A 138 7.95 7.10 56.58
CA GLY A 138 6.84 7.57 57.42
C GLY A 138 5.48 7.61 56.72
N PHE A 139 5.40 7.26 55.43
CA PHE A 139 4.13 7.10 54.72
C PHE A 139 3.68 5.65 54.67
N ARG A 140 2.36 5.48 54.69
CA ARG A 140 1.70 4.21 54.43
C ARG A 140 1.46 4.03 52.94
N VAL A 141 2.13 3.05 52.33
CA VAL A 141 2.08 2.79 50.88
C VAL A 141 1.45 1.43 50.63
N GLY A 142 0.31 1.42 49.94
CA GLY A 142 -0.37 0.18 49.55
C GLY A 142 0.28 -0.47 48.33
N VAL A 143 0.47 -1.79 48.36
CA VAL A 143 1.00 -2.58 47.26
C VAL A 143 0.30 -3.93 47.15
N LEU A 144 0.36 -4.55 45.98
CA LEU A 144 -0.07 -5.94 45.81
C LEU A 144 0.99 -6.87 46.42
N LYS A 145 0.56 -7.85 47.23
CA LYS A 145 1.46 -8.82 47.84
C LYS A 145 2.17 -9.67 46.79
N GLY A 146 3.47 -9.83 46.96
CA GLY A 146 4.36 -10.53 46.04
C GLY A 146 4.65 -9.76 44.76
N SER A 147 4.36 -8.46 44.67
CA SER A 147 4.67 -7.63 43.50
C SER A 147 6.13 -7.15 43.50
N LEU A 148 6.57 -6.54 42.38
CA LEU A 148 7.90 -5.93 42.30
C LEU A 148 8.01 -4.74 43.25
N GLU A 149 6.95 -3.94 43.33
CA GLU A 149 6.85 -2.73 44.14
C GLU A 149 6.98 -3.06 45.64
N GLU A 150 6.41 -4.18 46.11
CA GLU A 150 6.59 -4.65 47.48
C GLU A 150 8.06 -4.95 47.79
N SER A 151 8.76 -5.65 46.88
CA SER A 151 10.18 -5.98 47.06
C SER A 151 11.06 -4.72 47.08
N ILE A 152 10.80 -3.77 46.18
CA ILE A 152 11.55 -2.50 46.11
C ILE A 152 11.32 -1.67 47.37
N LEU A 153 10.07 -1.41 47.74
CA LEU A 153 9.76 -0.55 48.89
C LEU A 153 10.27 -1.16 50.20
N SER A 154 10.12 -2.48 50.37
CA SER A 154 10.56 -3.16 51.61
C SER A 154 12.08 -3.19 51.78
N LYS A 155 12.84 -3.24 50.67
CA LYS A 155 14.32 -3.30 50.71
C LYS A 155 14.98 -1.92 50.68
N GLN A 156 14.47 -1.03 49.83
CA GLN A 156 15.11 0.25 49.52
C GLN A 156 14.55 1.40 50.35
N VAL A 157 13.35 1.26 50.93
CA VAL A 157 12.74 2.26 51.81
C VAL A 157 12.23 1.64 53.10
N PRO A 158 13.13 1.14 53.97
CA PRO A 158 12.75 0.51 55.24
C PRO A 158 11.97 1.45 56.19
N GLY A 159 11.99 2.77 55.94
CA GLY A 159 11.21 3.74 56.69
C GLY A 159 9.73 3.86 56.26
N ALA A 160 9.32 3.29 55.12
CA ALA A 160 7.93 3.33 54.66
C ALA A 160 7.10 2.20 55.30
N GLU A 161 5.85 2.48 55.69
CA GLU A 161 4.91 1.46 56.15
C GLU A 161 4.26 0.80 54.91
N VAL A 162 4.86 -0.27 54.41
CA VAL A 162 4.35 -1.05 53.26
C VAL A 162 3.16 -1.90 53.71
N VAL A 163 2.00 -1.70 53.09
CA VAL A 163 0.76 -2.46 53.37
C VAL A 163 0.42 -3.31 52.15
N SER A 164 0.57 -4.62 52.31
CA SER A 164 0.37 -5.59 51.24
C SER A 164 -1.05 -6.15 51.22
N PHE A 165 -1.65 -6.20 50.04
CA PHE A 165 -3.00 -6.75 49.80
C PHE A 165 -2.92 -8.06 49.02
N GLU A 166 -3.74 -9.06 49.35
CA GLU A 166 -3.73 -10.37 48.68
C GLU A 166 -4.34 -10.31 47.27
N GLY A 167 -5.30 -9.40 47.06
CA GLY A 167 -5.98 -9.20 45.78
C GLY A 167 -5.91 -7.75 45.29
N ILE A 168 -5.85 -7.57 43.97
CA ILE A 168 -5.76 -6.24 43.37
C ILE A 168 -7.02 -5.41 43.62
N ASP A 169 -8.21 -6.00 43.55
CA ASP A 169 -9.45 -5.30 43.87
C ASP A 169 -9.51 -4.86 45.34
N GLU A 170 -8.92 -5.63 46.27
CA GLU A 170 -8.85 -5.27 47.69
C GLU A 170 -8.00 -4.00 47.89
N LEU A 171 -6.87 -3.89 47.19
CA LEU A 171 -6.04 -2.69 47.17
C LEU A 171 -6.82 -1.47 46.65
N TYR A 172 -7.48 -1.60 45.49
CA TYR A 172 -8.21 -0.48 44.89
C TYR A 172 -9.50 -0.11 45.63
N ASP A 173 -10.12 -1.04 46.34
CA ASP A 173 -11.23 -0.76 47.25
C ASP A 173 -10.75 -0.04 48.51
N ALA A 174 -9.58 -0.38 49.05
CA ALA A 174 -8.95 0.36 50.13
C ALA A 174 -8.55 1.79 49.71
N ILE A 175 -8.11 1.99 48.46
CA ILE A 175 -7.85 3.31 47.86
C ILE A 175 -9.15 4.11 47.72
N ALA A 176 -10.22 3.50 47.19
CA ALA A 176 -11.54 4.13 47.04
C ALA A 176 -12.14 4.52 48.41
N ALA A 177 -11.97 3.67 49.43
CA ALA A 177 -12.36 3.93 50.81
C ALA A 177 -11.42 4.89 51.55
N LYS A 178 -10.38 5.43 50.89
CA LYS A 178 -9.35 6.34 51.44
C LYS A 178 -8.56 5.76 52.63
N LYS A 179 -8.54 4.44 52.79
CA LYS A 179 -7.71 3.73 53.78
C LYS A 179 -6.23 3.73 53.38
N ILE A 180 -5.97 3.74 52.07
CA ILE A 180 -4.65 3.89 51.44
C ILE A 180 -4.66 5.18 50.61
N ARG A 181 -3.68 6.06 50.82
CA ARG A 181 -3.55 7.34 50.10
C ARG A 181 -2.41 7.36 49.10
N LEU A 182 -1.37 6.58 49.34
CA LEU A 182 -0.24 6.37 48.45
C LEU A 182 -0.22 4.90 48.10
N PHE A 183 -0.06 4.56 46.83
CA PHE A 183 0.07 3.17 46.41
C PHE A 183 1.10 3.07 45.30
N ALA A 184 1.73 1.92 45.16
CA ALA A 184 2.66 1.66 44.08
C ALA A 184 2.13 0.52 43.19
N ASP A 185 2.13 0.75 41.89
CA ASP A 185 1.67 -0.22 40.90
C ASP A 185 2.31 0.08 39.52
N VAL A 186 2.19 -0.85 38.59
CA VAL A 186 2.53 -0.68 37.18
C VAL A 186 1.60 0.36 36.56
N GLU A 187 2.14 1.29 35.78
CA GLU A 187 1.42 2.45 35.21
C GLU A 187 0.06 2.09 34.59
N GLN A 188 0.06 1.09 33.70
CA GLN A 188 -1.13 0.72 32.93
C GLN A 188 -2.19 0.04 33.81
N THR A 189 -1.75 -0.75 34.80
CA THR A 189 -2.61 -1.39 35.80
C THR A 189 -3.22 -0.34 36.72
N GLY A 190 -2.38 0.55 37.24
CA GLY A 190 -2.71 1.77 37.98
C GLY A 190 -3.85 2.55 37.36
N LEU A 191 -3.62 3.01 36.13
CA LEU A 191 -4.59 3.82 35.39
C LEU A 191 -5.86 3.03 35.07
N TYR A 192 -5.77 1.74 34.75
CA TYR A 192 -6.93 0.91 34.48
C TYR A 192 -7.86 0.83 35.69
N PHE A 193 -7.36 0.41 36.85
CA PHE A 193 -8.19 0.21 38.03
C PHE A 193 -8.69 1.53 38.65
N LEU A 194 -7.91 2.61 38.55
CA LEU A 194 -8.38 3.96 38.87
C LEU A 194 -9.54 4.37 37.95
N SER A 195 -9.48 4.05 36.66
CA SER A 195 -10.53 4.43 35.70
C SER A 195 -11.85 3.73 35.98
N GLN A 196 -11.83 2.43 36.33
CA GLN A 196 -13.03 1.66 36.68
C GLN A 196 -13.77 2.23 37.88
N ARG A 197 -13.06 2.92 38.78
CA ARG A 197 -13.60 3.53 39.99
C ARG A 197 -13.79 5.05 39.87
N ASN A 198 -13.59 5.63 38.68
CA ASN A 198 -13.63 7.08 38.43
C ASN A 198 -12.66 7.89 39.33
N LEU A 199 -11.51 7.32 39.69
CA LEU A 199 -10.52 7.93 40.58
C LEU A 199 -9.31 8.53 39.85
N VAL A 200 -9.20 8.37 38.53
CA VAL A 200 -8.06 8.93 37.73
C VAL A 200 -7.81 10.42 38.00
N PRO A 201 -8.83 11.31 38.07
CA PRO A 201 -8.58 12.72 38.35
C PRO A 201 -8.04 13.02 39.76
N ASN A 202 -8.14 12.06 40.68
CA ASN A 202 -7.77 12.24 42.09
C ASN A 202 -6.32 11.87 42.38
N PHE A 203 -5.65 11.15 41.46
CA PHE A 203 -4.31 10.64 41.64
C PHE A 203 -3.39 11.09 40.51
N ARG A 204 -2.09 11.19 40.81
CA ARG A 204 -1.00 11.51 39.89
C ARG A 204 0.22 10.68 40.24
N PHE A 205 1.13 10.55 39.28
CA PHE A 205 2.47 10.00 39.50
C PHE A 205 3.48 10.86 38.72
N ASP A 206 4.74 10.83 39.13
CA ASP A 206 5.81 11.53 38.42
C ASP A 206 6.43 10.62 37.35
N ALA A 207 6.10 10.90 36.09
CA ALA A 207 6.60 10.14 34.96
C ALA A 207 8.13 10.27 34.76
N ALA A 208 8.78 11.28 35.35
CA ALA A 208 10.23 11.46 35.27
C ALA A 208 10.99 10.57 36.26
N THR A 209 10.33 10.07 37.31
CA THR A 209 10.94 9.26 38.37
C THR A 209 10.13 7.98 38.62
N PRO A 210 10.27 6.96 37.76
CA PRO A 210 9.68 5.65 38.02
C PRO A 210 10.31 5.03 39.27
N LEU A 211 9.49 4.27 40.01
CA LEU A 211 9.96 3.39 41.08
C LEU A 211 10.91 2.32 40.52
N ASP A 212 10.57 1.80 39.34
CA ASP A 212 11.44 0.95 38.53
C ASP A 212 11.04 1.02 37.05
N ALA A 213 12.04 0.95 36.17
CA ALA A 213 11.87 0.84 34.73
C ALA A 213 12.17 -0.60 34.31
N ASN A 214 11.18 -1.48 34.45
CA ASN A 214 11.35 -2.92 34.26
C ASN A 214 10.73 -3.41 32.95
N HIS A 215 10.78 -4.72 32.75
CA HIS A 215 10.09 -5.42 31.68
C HIS A 215 9.28 -6.58 32.25
N LEU A 216 8.19 -6.92 31.58
CA LEU A 216 7.54 -8.21 31.73
C LEU A 216 8.28 -9.24 30.88
N PHE A 217 8.56 -10.38 31.48
CA PHE A 217 9.26 -11.49 30.86
C PHE A 217 8.37 -12.74 30.88
N ALA A 218 8.47 -13.55 29.83
CA ALA A 218 8.13 -14.96 29.96
C ALA A 218 9.17 -15.62 30.86
N ALA A 219 8.74 -16.42 31.84
CA ALA A 219 9.66 -17.16 32.69
C ALA A 219 9.28 -18.64 32.70
N VAL A 220 10.28 -19.52 32.74
CA VAL A 220 10.08 -20.97 32.88
C VAL A 220 10.63 -21.42 34.22
N ALA A 221 10.13 -22.55 34.73
CA ALA A 221 10.69 -23.17 35.92
C ALA A 221 12.18 -23.49 35.71
N LYS A 222 13.01 -23.18 36.71
CA LYS A 222 14.47 -23.35 36.61
C LYS A 222 14.86 -24.77 36.24
N GLY A 223 15.84 -24.90 35.35
CA GLY A 223 16.27 -26.19 34.82
C GLY A 223 15.51 -26.67 33.56
N LYS A 224 14.51 -25.92 33.09
CA LYS A 224 13.83 -26.16 31.80
C LYS A 224 14.47 -25.38 30.64
N ALA A 225 15.80 -25.44 30.51
CA ALA A 225 16.56 -24.67 29.51
C ALA A 225 16.08 -24.90 28.06
N ASN A 226 15.75 -26.14 27.71
CA ASN A 226 15.22 -26.47 26.38
C ASN A 226 13.86 -25.83 26.10
N LEU A 227 13.00 -25.68 27.11
CA LEU A 227 11.73 -24.98 26.96
C LEU A 227 11.97 -23.49 26.80
N LEU A 228 12.89 -22.91 27.57
CA LEU A 228 13.23 -21.49 27.47
C LEU A 228 13.74 -21.10 26.07
N ILE A 229 14.58 -21.94 25.47
CA ILE A 229 15.06 -21.75 24.09
C ILE A 229 13.88 -21.71 23.12
N LYS A 230 12.96 -22.68 23.20
CA LYS A 230 11.75 -22.73 22.36
C LYS A 230 10.84 -21.52 22.59
N VAL A 231 10.69 -21.06 23.83
CA VAL A 231 9.93 -19.85 24.17
C VAL A 231 10.55 -18.64 23.46
N ASN A 232 11.86 -18.43 23.59
CA ASN A 232 12.55 -17.30 22.95
C ASN A 232 12.49 -17.37 21.42
N GLU A 233 12.76 -18.53 20.83
CA GLU A 233 12.66 -18.73 19.37
C GLU A 233 11.25 -18.43 18.86
N GLY A 234 10.21 -18.98 19.50
CA GLY A 234 8.84 -18.70 19.11
C GLY A 234 8.43 -17.24 19.33
N MET A 235 8.92 -16.57 20.37
CA MET A 235 8.63 -15.16 20.64
C MET A 235 9.32 -14.24 19.62
N ARG A 236 10.45 -14.66 19.04
CA ARG A 236 11.13 -13.97 17.93
C ARG A 236 10.42 -14.14 16.59
N LEU A 237 9.59 -15.16 16.42
CA LEU A 237 8.72 -15.32 15.24
C LEU A 237 7.56 -14.31 15.22
N ILE A 238 7.26 -13.65 16.36
CA ILE A 238 6.26 -12.59 16.44
C ILE A 238 6.88 -11.28 15.96
N THR A 239 6.39 -10.77 14.84
CA THR A 239 6.94 -9.58 14.19
C THR A 239 6.69 -8.30 15.00
N PRO A 240 7.51 -7.24 14.82
CA PRO A 240 7.27 -5.94 15.47
C PRO A 240 5.87 -5.35 15.19
N GLN A 241 5.32 -5.62 14.00
CA GLN A 241 3.98 -5.18 13.61
C GLN A 241 2.89 -5.91 14.41
N GLU A 242 2.99 -7.24 14.53
CA GLU A 242 2.07 -8.05 15.36
C GLU A 242 2.16 -7.63 16.83
N ARG A 243 3.37 -7.38 17.35
CA ARG A 243 3.56 -6.85 18.71
C ARG A 243 2.86 -5.52 18.92
N THR A 244 3.05 -4.58 17.98
CA THR A 244 2.43 -3.25 18.01
C THR A 244 0.90 -3.32 17.96
N GLN A 245 0.34 -4.24 17.17
CA GLN A 245 -1.12 -4.45 17.07
C GLN A 245 -1.71 -4.94 18.39
N ILE A 246 -1.08 -5.94 19.02
CA ILE A 246 -1.53 -6.48 20.30
C ILE A 246 -1.45 -5.40 21.40
N VAL A 247 -0.35 -4.65 21.46
CA VAL A 247 -0.16 -3.55 22.42
C VAL A 247 -1.22 -2.45 22.23
N ARG A 248 -1.45 -2.00 20.98
CA ARG A 248 -2.45 -0.96 20.68
C ARG A 248 -3.87 -1.35 21.08
N ARG A 249 -4.23 -2.63 20.91
CA ARG A 249 -5.57 -3.12 21.27
C ARG A 249 -5.83 -3.07 22.77
N TRP A 250 -4.79 -3.31 23.59
CA TRP A 250 -4.94 -3.45 25.04
C TRP A 250 -4.60 -2.18 25.84
N LEU A 251 -3.66 -1.35 25.37
CA LEU A 251 -3.13 -0.21 26.15
C LEU A 251 -3.60 1.17 25.68
N LYS A 252 -4.46 1.26 24.65
CA LYS A 252 -5.03 2.55 24.22
C LYS A 252 -6.25 2.89 25.08
N PRO A 253 -6.35 4.09 25.70
CA PRO A 253 -7.50 4.45 26.52
C PRO A 253 -8.80 4.41 25.71
N LYS A 254 -9.79 3.66 26.19
CA LYS A 254 -11.17 3.75 25.67
C LYS A 254 -11.86 4.92 26.34
N GLU A 255 -12.09 6.01 25.59
CA GLU A 255 -12.99 7.06 26.06
C GLU A 255 -14.44 6.53 26.10
N PRO A 256 -15.18 6.72 27.20
CA PRO A 256 -16.56 6.27 27.30
C PRO A 256 -17.45 7.01 26.29
N LYS A 257 -18.25 6.25 25.54
CA LYS A 257 -19.24 6.78 24.58
C LYS A 257 -20.35 7.53 25.32
N LYS A 258 -20.71 8.73 24.83
CA LYS A 258 -21.93 9.43 25.25
C LYS A 258 -23.15 8.76 24.57
N ALA A 259 -24.20 8.47 25.33
CA ALA A 259 -25.32 7.61 24.93
C ALA A 259 -26.18 8.09 23.73
N ASP A 260 -25.96 9.28 23.17
CA ASP A 260 -26.72 9.82 22.03
C ASP A 260 -25.82 10.49 20.98
N THR A 261 -24.60 9.98 20.77
CA THR A 261 -23.65 10.52 19.79
C THR A 261 -23.04 9.39 18.97
N LEU A 262 -23.17 9.48 17.65
CA LEU A 262 -22.57 8.51 16.72
C LEU A 262 -21.10 8.84 16.50
N VAL A 263 -20.23 7.86 16.71
CA VAL A 263 -18.79 7.99 16.50
C VAL A 263 -18.44 7.49 15.10
N ILE A 264 -17.91 8.38 14.27
CA ILE A 264 -17.55 8.10 12.87
C ILE A 264 -16.04 7.93 12.74
N ALA A 265 -15.56 6.76 12.33
CA ALA A 265 -14.15 6.52 12.08
C ALA A 265 -13.67 7.24 10.80
N ILE A 266 -12.59 8.02 10.92
CA ILE A 266 -11.95 8.75 9.82
C ILE A 266 -10.44 8.52 9.80
N SER A 267 -9.86 8.50 8.60
CA SER A 267 -8.40 8.49 8.45
C SER A 267 -7.85 9.91 8.64
N ARG A 268 -6.77 10.03 9.42
CA ARG A 268 -6.12 11.33 9.70
C ARG A 268 -5.42 11.97 8.49
N ASN A 269 -5.05 11.18 7.47
CA ASN A 269 -4.26 11.63 6.33
C ASN A 269 -4.76 11.01 5.01
N TYR A 270 -5.96 11.41 4.59
CA TYR A 270 -6.60 10.96 3.35
C TYR A 270 -7.30 12.13 2.63
N PRO A 271 -6.58 13.24 2.33
CA PRO A 271 -7.19 14.38 1.66
C PRO A 271 -7.57 13.99 0.21
N PRO A 272 -8.52 14.69 -0.44
CA PRO A 272 -9.39 15.72 0.12
C PRO A 272 -10.57 15.15 0.93
N PHE A 273 -10.64 13.83 1.17
CA PHE A 273 -11.79 13.16 1.76
C PHE A 273 -11.86 13.29 3.28
N THR A 274 -10.77 12.96 3.98
CA THR A 274 -10.62 13.12 5.42
C THR A 274 -9.19 13.52 5.76
N LEU A 275 -9.02 14.55 6.57
CA LEU A 275 -7.72 15.03 7.03
C LEU A 275 -7.90 15.79 8.34
N ILE A 276 -6.79 16.09 8.99
CA ILE A 276 -6.75 17.00 10.14
C ILE A 276 -6.28 18.36 9.64
N ASP A 277 -7.02 19.41 9.97
CA ASP A 277 -6.64 20.77 9.63
C ASP A 277 -5.55 21.32 10.56
N ALA A 278 -5.09 22.54 10.29
CA ALA A 278 -4.02 23.19 11.09
C ALA A 278 -4.41 23.40 12.56
N ASN A 279 -5.69 23.35 12.91
CA ASN A 279 -6.20 23.53 14.26
C ASN A 279 -6.45 22.18 14.98
N GLY A 280 -6.05 21.06 14.37
CA GLY A 280 -6.26 19.73 14.94
C GLY A 280 -7.68 19.20 14.77
N GLN A 281 -8.52 19.83 13.95
CA GLN A 281 -9.92 19.44 13.77
C GLN A 281 -10.12 18.54 12.54
N PRO A 282 -11.09 17.61 12.59
CA PRO A 282 -11.54 16.85 11.43
C PRO A 282 -12.01 17.76 10.30
N ALA A 283 -11.44 17.56 9.11
CA ALA A 283 -11.81 18.29 7.91
C ALA A 283 -11.79 17.33 6.69
N GLY A 284 -12.42 17.74 5.61
CA GLY A 284 -12.47 16.98 4.36
C GLY A 284 -13.88 16.80 3.83
N MET A 285 -13.97 16.37 2.58
CA MET A 285 -15.23 16.21 1.87
C MET A 285 -16.17 15.20 2.55
N LEU A 286 -15.67 14.05 3.00
CA LEU A 286 -16.50 13.05 3.69
C LEU A 286 -16.91 13.54 5.08
N VAL A 287 -16.05 14.31 5.75
CA VAL A 287 -16.37 14.95 7.04
C VAL A 287 -17.54 15.91 6.87
N ASP A 288 -17.53 16.72 5.81
CA ASP A 288 -18.60 17.67 5.53
C ASP A 288 -19.90 16.98 5.09
N ILE A 289 -19.83 15.86 4.35
CA ILE A 289 -21.00 15.04 4.04
C ILE A 289 -21.61 14.48 5.33
N TRP A 290 -20.80 13.98 6.27
CA TRP A 290 -21.30 13.51 7.57
C TRP A 290 -21.90 14.63 8.42
N ARG A 291 -21.31 15.83 8.42
CA ARG A 291 -21.90 17.01 9.09
C ARG A 291 -23.24 17.41 8.48
N LEU A 292 -23.36 17.38 7.16
CA LEU A 292 -24.64 17.63 6.49
C LEU A 292 -25.67 16.53 6.81
N TRP A 293 -25.23 15.27 6.81
CA TRP A 293 -26.05 14.13 7.23
C TRP A 293 -26.57 14.30 8.66
N ALA A 294 -25.72 14.73 9.60
CA ALA A 294 -26.09 15.02 10.98
C ALA A 294 -27.15 16.13 11.06
N LYS A 295 -26.98 17.19 10.27
CA LYS A 295 -27.96 18.29 10.15
C LYS A 295 -29.32 17.81 9.60
N LYS A 296 -29.32 16.93 8.59
CA LYS A 296 -30.56 16.40 7.97
C LYS A 296 -31.32 15.43 8.87
N THR A 297 -30.59 14.68 9.70
CA THR A 297 -31.17 13.64 10.57
C THR A 297 -31.42 14.11 12.01
N GLY A 298 -30.83 15.23 12.42
CA GLY A 298 -30.87 15.73 13.79
C GLY A 298 -29.98 14.95 14.77
N LYS A 299 -29.14 14.03 14.28
CA LYS A 299 -28.26 13.21 15.12
C LYS A 299 -26.93 13.90 15.42
N LYS A 300 -26.44 13.76 16.65
CA LYS A 300 -25.09 14.20 17.01
C LYS A 300 -24.06 13.21 16.49
N ILE A 301 -22.98 13.73 15.93
CA ILE A 301 -21.84 12.94 15.47
C ILE A 301 -20.54 13.47 16.07
N GLU A 302 -19.60 12.57 16.31
CA GLU A 302 -18.22 12.87 16.66
C GLU A 302 -17.30 12.07 15.72
N PHE A 303 -16.13 12.60 15.39
CA PHE A 303 -15.19 11.92 14.50
C PHE A 303 -14.03 11.33 15.29
N ARG A 304 -13.74 10.06 15.04
CA ARG A 304 -12.62 9.33 15.64
C ARG A 304 -11.52 9.15 14.62
N GLN A 305 -10.47 9.94 14.77
CA GLN A 305 -9.32 9.97 13.87
C GLN A 305 -8.29 8.88 14.19
N SER A 306 -7.81 8.17 13.18
CA SER A 306 -6.74 7.18 13.32
C SER A 306 -5.99 6.93 12.00
N SER A 307 -5.03 6.00 11.99
CA SER A 307 -4.49 5.44 10.73
C SER A 307 -5.58 4.66 9.99
N TRP A 308 -5.39 4.40 8.69
CA TRP A 308 -6.36 3.65 7.89
C TRP A 308 -6.62 2.23 8.42
N ALA A 309 -5.58 1.51 8.85
CA ALA A 309 -5.76 0.18 9.43
C ALA A 309 -6.56 0.25 10.74
N ASP A 310 -6.30 1.28 11.56
CA ASP A 310 -6.97 1.46 12.84
C ASP A 310 -8.44 1.89 12.69
N THR A 311 -8.84 2.54 11.60
CA THR A 311 -10.26 2.91 11.42
C THR A 311 -11.16 1.67 11.29
N LEU A 312 -10.66 0.62 10.62
CA LEU A 312 -11.36 -0.67 10.54
C LEU A 312 -11.38 -1.39 11.89
N ASN A 313 -10.29 -1.32 12.66
CA ASN A 313 -10.25 -1.87 14.01
C ASN A 313 -11.26 -1.17 14.93
N ASN A 314 -11.33 0.16 14.88
CA ASN A 314 -12.30 0.93 15.66
C ASN A 314 -13.74 0.55 15.30
N LEU A 315 -14.05 0.32 14.02
CA LEU A 315 -15.37 -0.16 13.62
C LEU A 315 -15.64 -1.58 14.15
N GLY A 316 -14.66 -2.49 14.04
CA GLY A 316 -14.80 -3.87 14.48
C GLY A 316 -14.91 -4.04 15.99
N SER A 317 -14.20 -3.24 16.78
CA SER A 317 -14.16 -3.30 18.25
C SER A 317 -15.37 -2.67 18.93
N GLY A 318 -16.20 -1.93 18.18
CA GLY A 318 -17.24 -1.11 18.76
C GLY A 318 -16.80 0.32 19.06
N ASP A 319 -15.53 0.69 18.91
CA ASP A 319 -15.06 2.06 19.24
C ASP A 319 -15.56 3.11 18.23
N ALA A 320 -16.01 2.72 17.05
CA ALA A 320 -16.75 3.59 16.13
C ALA A 320 -18.06 2.91 15.72
N ASP A 321 -19.11 3.68 15.51
CA ASP A 321 -20.43 3.18 15.08
C ASP A 321 -20.49 3.04 13.55
N ALA A 322 -19.83 3.94 12.83
CA ALA A 322 -19.73 3.86 11.39
C ALA A 322 -18.33 4.26 10.90
N HIS A 323 -18.00 3.85 9.68
CA HIS A 323 -16.79 4.26 8.98
C HIS A 323 -17.14 5.23 7.84
N SER A 324 -16.36 6.30 7.75
CA SER A 324 -16.67 7.48 6.93
C SER A 324 -16.62 7.28 5.42
N GLY A 325 -15.79 6.36 4.92
CA GLY A 325 -15.77 5.98 3.50
C GLY A 325 -14.83 4.81 3.26
N LEU A 326 -15.35 3.72 2.70
CA LEU A 326 -14.56 2.51 2.43
C LEU A 326 -15.06 1.74 1.21
N PHE A 327 -14.15 0.99 0.57
CA PHE A 327 -14.50 0.12 -0.55
C PHE A 327 -15.03 -1.23 -0.08
N ARG A 328 -16.01 -1.75 -0.83
CA ARG A 328 -16.57 -3.09 -0.62
C ARG A 328 -15.59 -4.17 -1.10
N SER A 329 -15.38 -5.20 -0.29
CA SER A 329 -14.62 -6.40 -0.65
C SER A 329 -15.31 -7.66 -0.11
N LYS A 330 -14.99 -8.83 -0.67
CA LYS A 330 -15.55 -10.12 -0.19
C LYS A 330 -15.25 -10.37 1.29
N GLU A 331 -14.07 -9.95 1.76
CA GLU A 331 -13.65 -10.10 3.16
C GLU A 331 -14.45 -9.18 4.09
N ARG A 332 -14.59 -7.90 3.72
CA ARG A 332 -15.31 -6.91 4.53
C ARG A 332 -16.81 -7.19 4.59
N SER A 333 -17.44 -7.64 3.50
CA SER A 333 -18.86 -8.01 3.46
C SER A 333 -19.24 -9.17 4.39
N ARG A 334 -18.26 -9.89 4.96
CA ARG A 334 -18.54 -10.91 5.99
C ARG A 334 -18.99 -10.29 7.31
N TRP A 335 -18.52 -9.09 7.66
CA TRP A 335 -18.72 -8.47 8.98
C TRP A 335 -19.06 -6.96 8.94
N ILE A 336 -19.09 -6.34 7.75
CA ILE A 336 -19.53 -4.94 7.53
C ILE A 336 -20.77 -4.93 6.64
N ASP A 337 -21.75 -4.12 7.03
CA ASP A 337 -22.88 -3.72 6.21
C ASP A 337 -22.61 -2.34 5.58
N PHE A 338 -23.01 -2.18 4.31
CA PHE A 338 -22.67 -1.01 3.49
C PHE A 338 -23.92 -0.20 3.16
N SER A 339 -23.78 1.13 3.12
CA SER A 339 -24.78 2.04 2.58
C SER A 339 -24.94 1.90 1.05
N ARG A 340 -25.75 2.77 0.43
CA ARG A 340 -25.63 3.06 -1.00
C ARG A 340 -24.27 3.74 -1.29
N PRO A 341 -23.74 3.68 -2.53
CA PRO A 341 -22.49 4.34 -2.85
C PRO A 341 -22.61 5.86 -2.66
N VAL A 342 -21.55 6.45 -2.12
CA VAL A 342 -21.48 7.88 -1.77
C VAL A 342 -20.56 8.63 -2.74
N TYR A 343 -19.49 8.00 -3.23
CA TYR A 343 -18.53 8.63 -4.14
C TYR A 343 -17.84 7.59 -5.02
N GLU A 344 -17.51 7.91 -6.27
CA GLU A 344 -16.71 7.02 -7.14
C GLU A 344 -15.29 7.59 -7.31
N ILE A 345 -14.28 6.73 -7.24
CA ILE A 345 -12.88 7.12 -7.41
C ILE A 345 -12.09 6.09 -8.22
N THR A 346 -11.12 6.58 -8.98
CA THR A 346 -10.17 5.76 -9.73
C THR A 346 -8.90 5.49 -8.93
N SER A 347 -8.28 4.33 -9.13
CA SER A 347 -6.93 4.02 -8.62
C SER A 347 -5.99 3.67 -9.77
N SER A 348 -4.76 4.12 -9.66
CA SER A 348 -3.73 3.98 -10.69
C SER A 348 -2.38 3.65 -10.09
N TYR A 349 -1.49 3.12 -10.94
CA TYR A 349 -0.08 3.00 -10.57
C TYR A 349 0.62 4.34 -10.67
N PHE A 350 1.50 4.63 -9.71
CA PHE A 350 2.34 5.81 -9.69
C PHE A 350 3.81 5.43 -9.73
N GLN A 351 4.60 6.19 -10.49
CA GLN A 351 6.05 5.98 -10.67
C GLN A 351 6.77 7.33 -10.74
N ARG A 352 8.11 7.33 -10.69
CA ARG A 352 8.87 8.58 -10.84
C ARG A 352 8.76 9.08 -12.28
N THR A 353 8.61 10.39 -12.46
CA THR A 353 8.46 11.01 -13.78
C THR A 353 9.68 10.70 -14.65
N GLY A 354 9.44 10.30 -15.91
CA GLY A 354 10.48 9.93 -16.86
C GLY A 354 10.85 8.44 -16.86
N GLU A 355 10.38 7.66 -15.88
CA GLU A 355 10.53 6.20 -15.91
C GLU A 355 9.58 5.56 -16.93
N LYS A 356 10.02 4.45 -17.55
CA LYS A 356 9.14 3.66 -18.41
C LYS A 356 8.04 3.01 -17.57
N PRO A 357 6.77 2.99 -18.04
CA PRO A 357 5.70 2.26 -17.40
C PRO A 357 6.10 0.83 -17.04
N LEU A 358 5.98 0.46 -15.77
CA LEU A 358 6.16 -0.92 -15.32
C LEU A 358 4.95 -1.76 -15.76
N ILE A 359 5.13 -2.53 -16.84
CA ILE A 359 4.10 -3.44 -17.38
C ILE A 359 4.09 -4.77 -16.62
N ASP A 360 5.27 -5.25 -16.20
CA ASP A 360 5.44 -6.45 -15.39
C ASP A 360 5.91 -6.08 -13.98
N LEU A 361 5.16 -6.54 -12.97
CA LEU A 361 5.42 -6.28 -11.55
C LEU A 361 6.13 -7.46 -10.87
N SER A 362 6.51 -8.51 -11.61
CA SER A 362 7.20 -9.68 -11.07
C SER A 362 8.55 -9.30 -10.44
N GLY A 363 8.73 -9.63 -9.17
CA GLY A 363 9.93 -9.28 -8.39
C GLY A 363 10.07 -7.79 -8.03
N LYS A 364 9.14 -6.93 -8.45
CA LYS A 364 9.15 -5.49 -8.14
C LYS A 364 8.58 -5.22 -6.76
N LYS A 365 9.15 -4.22 -6.06
CA LYS A 365 8.64 -3.73 -4.78
C LYS A 365 7.48 -2.78 -5.02
N VAL A 366 6.27 -3.25 -4.76
CA VAL A 366 5.02 -2.50 -4.98
C VAL A 366 4.48 -2.03 -3.63
N GLY A 367 4.36 -0.72 -3.45
CA GLY A 367 3.76 -0.13 -2.27
C GLY A 367 2.23 -0.21 -2.26
N GLY A 368 1.66 -0.47 -1.09
CA GLY A 368 0.23 -0.30 -0.83
C GLY A 368 -0.02 0.10 0.63
N VAL A 369 -1.12 0.82 0.89
CA VAL A 369 -1.52 1.14 2.27
C VAL A 369 -2.02 -0.12 2.96
N SER A 370 -1.55 -0.36 4.19
CA SER A 370 -1.85 -1.54 4.97
C SER A 370 -3.35 -1.64 5.27
N GLY A 371 -3.96 -2.79 5.01
CA GLY A 371 -5.40 -3.04 5.16
C GLY A 371 -6.27 -2.35 4.11
N SER A 372 -5.68 -1.71 3.09
CA SER A 372 -6.42 -1.09 1.98
C SER A 372 -6.95 -2.13 0.99
N PHE A 373 -7.91 -1.71 0.17
CA PHE A 373 -8.40 -2.57 -0.92
C PHE A 373 -7.31 -2.81 -1.97
N GLN A 374 -6.48 -1.81 -2.23
CA GLN A 374 -5.41 -1.85 -3.22
C GLN A 374 -4.32 -2.81 -2.82
N GLU A 375 -3.97 -2.90 -1.54
CA GLU A 375 -3.05 -3.92 -1.04
C GLU A 375 -3.59 -5.34 -1.33
N SER A 376 -4.85 -5.62 -0.95
CA SER A 376 -5.50 -6.91 -1.27
C SER A 376 -5.58 -7.16 -2.78
N PHE A 377 -5.81 -6.11 -3.57
CA PHE A 377 -5.86 -6.20 -5.03
C PHE A 377 -4.50 -6.57 -5.63
N ILE A 378 -3.41 -5.92 -5.21
CA ILE A 378 -2.04 -6.25 -5.65
C ILE A 378 -1.75 -7.71 -5.30
N ARG A 379 -2.03 -8.11 -4.05
CA ARG A 379 -1.76 -9.45 -3.51
C ARG A 379 -2.47 -10.55 -4.29
N LYS A 380 -3.68 -10.26 -4.79
CA LYS A 380 -4.48 -11.20 -5.58
C LYS A 380 -4.08 -11.25 -7.06
N ASN A 381 -3.82 -10.10 -7.69
CA ASN A 381 -3.64 -10.01 -9.14
C ASN A 381 -2.17 -10.04 -9.58
N HIS A 382 -1.23 -9.73 -8.67
CA HIS A 382 0.20 -9.73 -8.91
C HIS A 382 0.95 -10.51 -7.82
N PRO A 383 0.70 -11.84 -7.69
CA PRO A 383 1.29 -12.65 -6.61
C PRO A 383 2.82 -12.74 -6.66
N ALA A 384 3.43 -12.46 -7.81
CA ALA A 384 4.88 -12.41 -7.99
C ALA A 384 5.51 -11.06 -7.59
N ALA A 385 4.72 -10.04 -7.24
CA ALA A 385 5.22 -8.75 -6.77
C ALA A 385 5.59 -8.81 -5.28
N VAL A 386 6.65 -8.09 -4.88
CA VAL A 386 7.05 -7.94 -3.48
C VAL A 386 6.27 -6.78 -2.88
N ILE A 387 5.26 -7.07 -2.08
CA ILE A 387 4.41 -6.02 -1.49
C ILE A 387 5.10 -5.38 -0.29
N ALA A 388 5.23 -4.05 -0.34
CA ALA A 388 5.71 -3.24 0.76
C ALA A 388 4.51 -2.50 1.42
N PRO A 389 4.13 -2.86 2.66
CA PRO A 389 3.00 -2.22 3.34
C PRO A 389 3.41 -0.88 3.98
N PHE A 390 2.56 0.14 3.83
CA PHE A 390 2.75 1.48 4.43
C PHE A 390 1.53 1.90 5.24
N GLN A 391 1.67 2.90 6.12
CA GLN A 391 0.58 3.31 7.02
C GLN A 391 -0.40 4.29 6.37
N ASP A 392 0.09 5.18 5.50
CA ASP A 392 -0.72 6.13 4.77
C ASP A 392 -0.11 6.47 3.39
N ASN A 393 -0.83 7.31 2.63
CA ASN A 393 -0.46 7.68 1.26
C ASN A 393 0.77 8.58 1.21
N GLU A 394 1.03 9.38 2.24
CA GLU A 394 2.20 10.24 2.27
C GLU A 394 3.48 9.41 2.41
N ASP A 395 3.47 8.40 3.28
CA ASP A 395 4.57 7.45 3.43
C ASP A 395 4.89 6.72 2.12
N LEU A 396 3.86 6.32 1.35
CA LEU A 396 4.02 5.71 0.03
C LEU A 396 4.73 6.64 -0.96
N ILE A 397 4.26 7.89 -1.05
CA ILE A 397 4.81 8.88 -1.97
C ILE A 397 6.28 9.15 -1.62
N ARG A 398 6.60 9.32 -0.33
CA ARG A 398 7.99 9.51 0.15
C ARG A 398 8.85 8.28 -0.11
N ALA A 399 8.32 7.07 0.06
CA ALA A 399 9.05 5.83 -0.21
C ALA A 399 9.40 5.69 -1.71
N LEU A 400 8.46 6.03 -2.60
CA LEU A 400 8.72 6.04 -4.05
C LEU A 400 9.75 7.10 -4.42
N ALA A 401 9.62 8.31 -3.89
CA ALA A 401 10.56 9.41 -4.16
C ALA A 401 11.99 9.07 -3.74
N ASN A 402 12.15 8.29 -2.65
CA ASN A 402 13.44 7.86 -2.10
C ASN A 402 13.94 6.52 -2.66
N GLY A 403 13.27 5.94 -3.67
CA GLY A 403 13.69 4.67 -4.29
C GLY A 403 13.54 3.43 -3.41
N LYS A 404 12.75 3.50 -2.31
CA LYS A 404 12.49 2.34 -1.44
C LYS A 404 11.51 1.34 -2.07
N ILE A 405 10.68 1.82 -2.99
CA ILE A 405 9.73 1.03 -3.79
C ILE A 405 9.83 1.44 -5.26
N ASP A 406 9.44 0.53 -6.15
CA ASP A 406 9.48 0.73 -7.60
C ASP A 406 8.23 1.46 -8.10
N THR A 407 7.07 1.14 -7.51
CA THR A 407 5.77 1.76 -7.82
C THR A 407 4.81 1.56 -6.65
N PHE A 408 3.66 2.23 -6.65
CA PHE A 408 2.55 1.93 -5.75
C PHE A 408 1.20 2.06 -6.47
N LEU A 409 0.20 1.33 -5.97
CA LEU A 409 -1.20 1.42 -6.41
C LEU A 409 -2.05 2.05 -5.31
N THR A 410 -2.69 3.17 -5.62
CA THR A 410 -3.63 3.85 -4.72
C THR A 410 -4.53 4.78 -5.56
N GLU A 411 -5.44 5.47 -4.89
CA GLU A 411 -6.43 6.35 -5.46
C GLU A 411 -5.83 7.63 -6.04
N ASP A 412 -6.39 8.08 -7.18
CA ASP A 412 -5.83 9.21 -7.92
C ASP A 412 -5.93 10.52 -7.13
N ARG A 413 -7.10 10.82 -6.56
CA ARG A 413 -7.38 12.11 -5.91
C ARG A 413 -6.51 12.37 -4.67
N PRO A 414 -6.36 11.42 -3.72
CA PRO A 414 -5.50 11.65 -2.57
C PRO A 414 -4.05 11.86 -2.94
N VAL A 415 -3.55 11.13 -3.95
CA VAL A 415 -2.17 11.30 -4.40
C VAL A 415 -2.00 12.64 -5.10
N GLU A 416 -2.91 13.05 -5.98
CA GLU A 416 -2.85 14.36 -6.64
C GLU A 416 -2.82 15.52 -5.64
N ASP A 417 -3.62 15.45 -4.59
CA ASP A 417 -3.64 16.46 -3.53
C ASP A 417 -2.35 16.43 -2.69
N LEU A 418 -1.90 15.25 -2.27
CA LEU A 418 -0.68 15.09 -1.50
C LEU A 418 0.57 15.50 -2.28
N LEU A 419 0.68 15.13 -3.56
CA LEU A 419 1.79 15.55 -4.43
C LEU A 419 1.85 17.07 -4.55
N ARG A 420 0.71 17.75 -4.57
CA ARG A 420 0.64 19.22 -4.57
C ARG A 420 1.13 19.79 -3.24
N ARG A 421 0.62 19.28 -2.11
CA ARG A 421 1.01 19.73 -0.75
C ARG A 421 2.49 19.49 -0.46
N LEU A 422 3.03 18.38 -0.93
CA LEU A 422 4.43 17.97 -0.73
C LEU A 422 5.39 18.59 -1.74
N GLY A 423 4.92 19.40 -2.70
CA GLY A 423 5.76 19.95 -3.76
C GLY A 423 6.39 18.89 -4.68
N MET A 424 5.78 17.71 -4.78
CA MET A 424 6.25 16.57 -5.59
C MET A 424 5.52 16.45 -6.94
N ARG A 425 4.67 17.42 -7.28
CA ARG A 425 4.00 17.47 -8.58
C ARG A 425 5.05 17.55 -9.70
N GLY A 426 4.95 16.65 -10.68
CA GLY A 426 5.92 16.54 -11.76
C GLY A 426 7.14 15.67 -11.45
N ARG A 427 7.34 15.20 -10.20
CA ARG A 427 8.37 14.19 -9.84
C ARG A 427 7.83 12.78 -9.78
N ILE A 428 6.55 12.64 -9.43
CA ILE A 428 5.80 11.38 -9.46
C ILE A 428 4.63 11.60 -10.41
N THR A 429 4.45 10.64 -11.31
CA THR A 429 3.39 10.69 -12.31
C THR A 429 2.55 9.43 -12.26
N ARG A 430 1.30 9.56 -12.68
CA ARG A 430 0.40 8.45 -12.92
C ARG A 430 0.88 7.69 -14.15
N THR A 431 0.83 6.36 -14.06
CA THR A 431 1.26 5.46 -15.13
C THR A 431 0.05 4.81 -15.78
N GLY A 432 -0.12 5.04 -17.08
CA GLY A 432 -1.21 4.44 -17.87
C GLY A 432 -2.60 4.93 -17.48
N ASN A 433 -3.59 4.10 -17.85
CA ASN A 433 -5.00 4.32 -17.50
C ASN A 433 -5.27 3.83 -16.07
N PRO A 434 -6.31 4.37 -15.41
CA PRO A 434 -6.77 3.83 -14.13
C PRO A 434 -6.99 2.33 -14.19
N VAL A 435 -6.44 1.64 -13.20
CA VAL A 435 -6.48 0.18 -13.08
C VAL A 435 -7.79 -0.25 -12.41
N LEU A 436 -8.31 0.61 -11.52
CA LEU A 436 -9.53 0.37 -10.77
C LEU A 436 -10.43 1.59 -10.81
N ARG A 437 -11.73 1.33 -10.79
CA ARG A 437 -12.78 2.30 -10.49
C ARG A 437 -13.62 1.70 -9.37
N ASN A 438 -13.60 2.35 -8.22
CA ASN A 438 -14.21 1.84 -6.99
C ASN A 438 -15.23 2.84 -6.45
N GLU A 439 -16.31 2.31 -5.89
CA GLU A 439 -17.31 3.09 -5.16
C GLU A 439 -16.99 3.08 -3.66
N MET A 440 -17.01 4.26 -3.05
CA MET A 440 -16.92 4.46 -1.61
C MET A 440 -18.31 4.35 -0.98
N PHE A 441 -18.36 3.66 0.16
CA PHE A 441 -19.56 3.44 0.95
C PHE A 441 -19.34 3.87 2.39
N PHE A 442 -20.40 4.26 3.08
CA PHE A 442 -20.40 4.28 4.54
C PHE A 442 -20.62 2.85 5.04
N GLY A 443 -19.88 2.44 6.06
CA GLY A 443 -19.97 1.09 6.60
C GLY A 443 -20.31 1.07 8.07
N VAL A 444 -21.11 0.09 8.48
CA VAL A 444 -21.46 -0.22 9.88
C VAL A 444 -21.16 -1.69 10.16
N ARG A 445 -21.13 -2.09 11.43
CA ARG A 445 -21.00 -3.51 11.77
C ARG A 445 -22.20 -4.28 11.25
N LYS A 446 -21.96 -5.50 10.79
CA LYS A 446 -23.03 -6.37 10.27
C LYS A 446 -24.04 -6.69 11.36
N GLY A 447 -25.32 -6.59 11.03
CA GLY A 447 -26.43 -6.77 11.97
C GLY A 447 -26.92 -5.47 12.64
N GLU A 448 -26.28 -4.32 12.38
CA GLU A 448 -26.77 -3.01 12.83
C GLU A 448 -27.79 -2.41 11.83
N ASP A 449 -28.84 -3.16 11.52
CA ASP A 449 -29.82 -2.82 10.47
C ASP A 449 -30.52 -1.48 10.73
N VAL A 450 -30.81 -1.16 12.00
CA VAL A 450 -31.42 0.12 12.39
C VAL A 450 -30.51 1.30 12.06
N LEU A 451 -29.21 1.18 12.37
CA LEU A 451 -28.23 2.22 12.10
C LEU A 451 -27.97 2.36 10.58
N LYS A 452 -27.87 1.23 9.87
CA LYS A 452 -27.75 1.20 8.41
C LYS A 452 -28.93 1.91 7.74
N ALA A 453 -30.16 1.62 8.17
CA ALA A 453 -31.37 2.24 7.65
C ALA A 453 -31.41 3.75 7.96
N LEU A 454 -30.98 4.15 9.16
CA LEU A 454 -30.86 5.56 9.54
C LEU A 454 -29.83 6.30 8.65
N ILE A 455 -28.66 5.70 8.42
CA ILE A 455 -27.64 6.24 7.52
C ILE A 455 -28.20 6.39 6.11
N GLY A 456 -28.89 5.38 5.60
CA GLY A 456 -29.56 5.41 4.30
C GLY A 456 -30.54 6.58 4.16
N ARG A 457 -31.50 6.70 5.10
CA ARG A 457 -32.48 7.81 5.08
C ARG A 457 -31.82 9.18 5.13
N GLY A 458 -30.77 9.35 5.96
CA GLY A 458 -30.06 10.61 6.03
C GLY A 458 -29.28 10.93 4.75
N LEU A 459 -28.71 9.93 4.07
CA LEU A 459 -28.08 10.10 2.76
C LEU A 459 -29.11 10.47 1.68
N ASP A 460 -30.30 9.88 1.71
CA ASP A 460 -31.37 10.16 0.75
C ASP A 460 -31.97 11.57 0.91
N ALA A 461 -31.80 12.19 2.07
CA ALA A 461 -32.20 13.57 2.35
C ALA A 461 -31.19 14.64 1.86
N ILE A 462 -30.02 14.22 1.36
CA ILE A 462 -28.97 15.10 0.83
C ILE A 462 -29.09 15.14 -0.70
N THR A 463 -29.23 16.33 -1.28
CA THR A 463 -29.32 16.48 -2.74
C THR A 463 -27.95 16.50 -3.40
N ASN A 464 -27.90 16.25 -4.72
CA ASN A 464 -26.63 16.30 -5.46
C ASN A 464 -26.09 17.72 -5.58
N GLU A 465 -26.95 18.74 -5.57
CA GLU A 465 -26.52 20.14 -5.53
C GLU A 465 -25.77 20.44 -4.23
N GLU A 466 -26.28 19.95 -3.09
CA GLU A 466 -25.59 20.07 -1.79
C GLU A 466 -24.25 19.31 -1.80
N LEU A 467 -24.21 18.10 -2.38
CA LEU A 467 -22.96 17.33 -2.53
C LEU A 467 -21.96 18.02 -3.47
N ALA A 468 -22.43 18.60 -4.57
CA ALA A 468 -21.60 19.35 -5.52
C ALA A 468 -21.07 20.65 -4.92
N GLU A 469 -21.82 21.30 -4.03
CA GLU A 469 -21.36 22.47 -3.28
C GLU A 469 -20.28 22.08 -2.26
N ILE A 470 -20.48 20.98 -1.51
CA ILE A 470 -19.43 20.44 -0.64
C ILE A 470 -18.18 20.14 -1.47
N GLU A 471 -18.31 19.43 -2.58
CA GLU A 471 -17.20 19.06 -3.44
C GLU A 471 -16.47 20.27 -4.04
N ARG A 472 -17.18 21.34 -4.40
CA ARG A 472 -16.58 22.59 -4.92
C ARG A 472 -15.60 23.22 -3.92
N ARG A 473 -15.81 23.03 -2.62
CA ARG A 473 -14.92 23.54 -1.55
C ARG A 473 -13.64 22.72 -1.39
N TRP A 474 -13.67 21.45 -1.79
CA TRP A 474 -12.57 20.50 -1.60
C TRP A 474 -11.83 20.16 -2.89
N ILE A 475 -12.45 20.39 -4.05
CA ILE A 475 -11.89 20.07 -5.37
C ILE A 475 -11.97 21.32 -6.26
N ASP A 476 -10.82 21.98 -6.43
CA ASP A 476 -10.73 23.26 -7.14
C ASP A 476 -10.98 23.15 -8.65
N LEU A 477 -10.49 22.08 -9.27
CA LEU A 477 -10.60 21.86 -10.71
C LEU A 477 -12.00 21.30 -11.06
N PRO A 478 -12.82 22.02 -11.85
CA PRO A 478 -14.16 21.54 -12.21
C PRO A 478 -14.14 20.17 -12.89
N ASP A 479 -13.10 19.89 -13.66
CA ASP A 479 -12.92 18.59 -14.30
C ASP A 479 -12.70 17.42 -13.33
N ASN A 480 -12.39 17.72 -12.09
CA ASN A 480 -12.11 16.72 -11.09
C ASN A 480 -13.29 16.41 -10.17
N ARG A 481 -14.40 17.13 -10.34
CA ARG A 481 -15.60 17.04 -9.51
C ARG A 481 -16.54 15.93 -10.01
N PHE A 482 -16.85 14.96 -9.14
CA PHE A 482 -17.75 13.84 -9.36
C PHE A 482 -19.22 14.26 -9.38
N PHE A 483 -19.71 14.97 -8.37
CA PHE A 483 -21.12 15.38 -8.27
C PHE A 483 -21.45 16.51 -9.24
N ALA A 484 -20.45 17.28 -9.67
CA ALA A 484 -20.61 18.19 -10.81
C ALA A 484 -20.70 17.46 -12.17
N LYS A 485 -20.21 16.21 -12.24
CA LYS A 485 -20.17 15.39 -13.47
C LYS A 485 -21.24 14.29 -13.52
N ASN A 486 -21.88 13.91 -12.41
CA ASN A 486 -23.00 12.96 -12.38
C ASN A 486 -23.77 13.09 -11.06
N PRO A 487 -25.11 13.19 -11.10
CA PRO A 487 -25.92 12.20 -11.81
C PRO A 487 -26.82 12.82 -12.86
N LEU A 488 -27.17 12.01 -13.86
CA LEU A 488 -28.36 12.21 -14.68
C LEU A 488 -29.56 12.45 -13.75
N ALA A 489 -29.93 13.71 -13.56
CA ALA A 489 -31.07 14.13 -12.77
C ALA A 489 -32.36 13.77 -13.53
N LEU A 490 -32.69 12.49 -13.50
CA LEU A 490 -33.88 11.96 -14.14
C LEU A 490 -35.09 12.22 -13.25
N THR A 491 -36.17 12.71 -13.86
CA THR A 491 -37.46 12.81 -13.19
C THR A 491 -38.02 11.40 -12.94
N SER A 492 -39.00 11.28 -12.05
CA SER A 492 -39.66 9.99 -11.82
C SER A 492 -40.35 9.46 -13.07
N GLN A 493 -40.86 10.33 -13.95
CA GLN A 493 -41.43 9.95 -15.25
C GLN A 493 -40.37 9.40 -16.20
N GLU A 494 -39.20 10.05 -16.29
CA GLU A 494 -38.09 9.58 -17.13
C GLU A 494 -37.54 8.23 -16.67
N ARG A 495 -37.43 8.02 -15.35
CA ARG A 495 -37.02 6.72 -14.78
C ARG A 495 -38.03 5.61 -15.09
N ALA A 496 -39.32 5.88 -14.96
CA ALA A 496 -40.37 4.92 -15.30
C ALA A 496 -40.36 4.58 -16.80
N TRP A 497 -40.14 5.59 -17.65
CA TRP A 497 -40.04 5.39 -19.09
C TRP A 497 -38.83 4.53 -19.48
N LEU A 498 -37.67 4.76 -18.88
CA LEU A 498 -36.47 3.94 -19.13
C LEU A 498 -36.67 2.49 -18.67
N ALA A 499 -37.34 2.28 -17.54
CA ALA A 499 -37.69 0.94 -17.08
C ALA A 499 -38.65 0.21 -18.05
N ALA A 500 -39.56 0.95 -18.69
CA ALA A 500 -40.48 0.41 -19.70
C ALA A 500 -39.82 0.22 -21.08
N ASN A 501 -38.73 0.93 -21.39
CA ASN A 501 -38.05 0.92 -22.68
C ASN A 501 -36.55 0.58 -22.51
N PRO A 502 -36.21 -0.66 -22.12
CA PRO A 502 -34.82 -1.04 -21.82
C PRO A 502 -33.93 -1.16 -23.07
N VAL A 503 -34.52 -1.18 -24.27
CA VAL A 503 -33.83 -1.31 -25.55
C VAL A 503 -34.30 -0.21 -26.49
N LEU A 504 -33.35 0.49 -27.13
CA LEU A 504 -33.64 1.55 -28.11
C LEU A 504 -33.05 1.17 -29.46
N ARG A 505 -33.84 1.30 -30.54
CA ARG A 505 -33.42 1.05 -31.92
C ARG A 505 -32.66 2.26 -32.45
N VAL A 506 -31.41 2.04 -32.81
CA VAL A 506 -30.46 3.09 -33.20
C VAL A 506 -29.99 2.89 -34.64
N HIS A 507 -29.90 3.98 -35.38
CA HIS A 507 -29.34 4.03 -36.73
C HIS A 507 -27.86 3.57 -36.81
N ASN A 508 -27.54 2.57 -37.63
CA ASN A 508 -26.18 2.25 -38.07
C ASN A 508 -26.05 2.30 -39.61
N GLU A 509 -25.12 3.12 -40.08
CA GLU A 509 -24.78 3.25 -41.51
C GLU A 509 -23.86 2.12 -41.96
N MET A 510 -23.83 1.87 -43.28
CA MET A 510 -22.91 0.88 -43.85
C MET A 510 -21.54 1.48 -44.16
N ASP A 511 -21.48 2.71 -44.67
CA ASP A 511 -20.29 3.28 -45.31
C ASP A 511 -20.01 4.76 -44.93
N TRP A 512 -20.13 5.11 -43.64
CA TRP A 512 -19.80 6.45 -43.13
C TRP A 512 -18.68 6.50 -42.05
N PRO A 513 -17.51 5.90 -42.31
CA PRO A 513 -16.34 5.96 -41.42
C PRO A 513 -15.69 7.34 -41.37
N PRO A 514 -15.02 7.73 -40.27
CA PRO A 514 -14.81 6.96 -39.05
C PRO A 514 -15.95 7.10 -38.03
N PHE A 515 -17.11 7.65 -38.41
CA PHE A 515 -18.18 8.01 -37.48
C PHE A 515 -19.19 6.88 -37.23
N ASN A 516 -19.79 6.34 -38.28
CA ASN A 516 -20.83 5.31 -38.18
C ASN A 516 -20.77 4.46 -39.43
N PHE A 517 -20.31 3.23 -39.29
CA PHE A 517 -20.17 2.31 -40.40
C PHE A 517 -20.32 0.88 -39.88
N ASN A 518 -20.39 -0.07 -40.80
CA ASN A 518 -20.54 -1.47 -40.46
C ASN A 518 -19.39 -2.27 -41.08
N VAL A 519 -18.77 -3.13 -40.27
CA VAL A 519 -17.74 -4.07 -40.72
C VAL A 519 -18.18 -5.46 -40.31
N ASP A 520 -18.41 -6.35 -41.29
CA ASP A 520 -18.81 -7.74 -41.09
C ASP A 520 -20.02 -7.92 -40.17
N GLY A 521 -21.05 -7.08 -40.34
CA GLY A 521 -22.27 -7.10 -39.55
C GLY A 521 -22.15 -6.42 -38.19
N ARG A 522 -21.01 -5.80 -37.87
CA ARG A 522 -20.77 -5.11 -36.59
C ARG A 522 -20.77 -3.58 -36.77
N PRO A 523 -21.64 -2.86 -36.06
CA PRO A 523 -21.59 -1.40 -35.96
C PRO A 523 -20.26 -0.93 -35.37
N GLN A 524 -19.60 0.02 -36.03
CA GLN A 524 -18.33 0.61 -35.61
C GLN A 524 -18.29 2.11 -35.91
N GLY A 525 -17.39 2.81 -35.23
CA GLY A 525 -17.11 4.22 -35.44
C GLY A 525 -17.31 5.07 -34.20
N PHE A 526 -16.84 6.32 -34.30
CA PHE A 526 -16.89 7.29 -33.22
C PHE A 526 -18.31 7.50 -32.66
N SER A 527 -19.30 7.63 -33.53
CA SER A 527 -20.69 7.87 -33.15
C SER A 527 -21.37 6.63 -32.58
N ILE A 528 -20.94 5.43 -32.99
CA ILE A 528 -21.37 4.16 -32.40
C ILE A 528 -20.81 4.03 -30.98
N ASP A 529 -19.51 4.27 -30.78
CA ASP A 529 -18.92 4.22 -29.45
C ASP A 529 -19.48 5.32 -28.52
N TYR A 530 -19.73 6.52 -29.05
CA TYR A 530 -20.37 7.60 -28.32
C TYR A 530 -21.79 7.21 -27.89
N MET A 531 -22.57 6.59 -28.78
CA MET A 531 -23.91 6.11 -28.45
C MET A 531 -23.88 4.97 -27.44
N ASN A 532 -22.92 4.04 -27.52
CA ASN A 532 -22.74 2.97 -26.53
C ASN A 532 -22.44 3.55 -25.14
N LEU A 533 -21.58 4.57 -25.06
CA LEU A 533 -21.31 5.30 -23.83
C LEU A 533 -22.58 5.99 -23.31
N LEU A 534 -23.33 6.68 -24.18
CA LEU A 534 -24.58 7.33 -23.83
C LEU A 534 -25.62 6.33 -23.29
N ALA A 535 -25.80 5.19 -23.97
CA ALA A 535 -26.71 4.13 -23.57
C ALA A 535 -26.34 3.57 -22.18
N SER A 536 -25.05 3.39 -21.91
CA SER A 536 -24.53 2.99 -20.60
C SER A 536 -24.84 4.04 -19.51
N LYS A 537 -24.74 5.34 -19.81
CA LYS A 537 -25.02 6.41 -18.84
C LYS A 537 -26.50 6.47 -18.46
N ILE A 538 -27.40 6.27 -19.42
CA ILE A 538 -28.85 6.34 -19.20
C ILE A 538 -29.49 4.99 -18.82
N GLY A 539 -28.72 3.89 -18.84
CA GLY A 539 -29.15 2.59 -18.35
C GLY A 539 -30.00 1.77 -19.34
N VAL A 540 -29.74 1.88 -20.64
CA VAL A 540 -30.45 1.14 -21.71
C VAL A 540 -29.48 0.40 -22.63
N LYS A 541 -30.00 -0.52 -23.44
CA LYS A 541 -29.27 -1.18 -24.52
C LYS A 541 -29.56 -0.47 -25.85
N ALA A 542 -28.52 -0.15 -26.60
CA ALA A 542 -28.65 0.26 -28.00
C ALA A 542 -28.71 -0.98 -28.91
N GLU A 543 -29.76 -1.10 -29.70
CA GLU A 543 -29.90 -2.11 -30.75
C GLU A 543 -29.75 -1.43 -32.12
N TYR A 544 -28.72 -1.79 -32.86
CA TYR A 544 -28.37 -1.10 -34.10
C TYR A 544 -29.07 -1.70 -35.32
N VAL A 545 -29.84 -0.88 -36.03
CA VAL A 545 -30.49 -1.24 -37.30
C VAL A 545 -29.55 -0.85 -38.44
N SER A 546 -29.18 -1.82 -39.28
CA SER A 546 -28.23 -1.67 -40.41
C SER A 546 -28.86 -2.16 -41.71
N GLY A 547 -28.44 -1.61 -42.86
CA GLY A 547 -28.87 -2.07 -44.20
C GLY A 547 -29.72 -1.09 -45.02
N PRO A 548 -30.73 -0.40 -44.45
CA PRO A 548 -31.45 0.68 -45.14
C PRO A 548 -30.53 1.81 -45.63
N SER A 549 -30.97 2.59 -46.62
CA SER A 549 -30.26 3.82 -47.01
C SER A 549 -30.54 4.97 -46.03
N TRP A 550 -29.71 6.01 -46.02
CA TRP A 550 -29.95 7.22 -45.22
C TRP A 550 -31.37 7.78 -45.40
N ASN A 551 -31.87 7.83 -46.64
CA ASN A 551 -33.23 8.30 -46.93
C ASN A 551 -34.31 7.38 -46.36
N ASP A 552 -34.07 6.06 -46.32
CA ASP A 552 -34.99 5.11 -45.71
C ASP A 552 -35.01 5.27 -44.18
N PHE A 553 -33.84 5.50 -43.55
CA PHE A 553 -33.77 5.82 -42.13
C PHE A 553 -34.50 7.11 -41.76
N LEU A 554 -34.46 8.14 -42.62
CA LEU A 554 -35.30 9.33 -42.44
C LEU A 554 -36.81 9.00 -42.52
N GLY A 555 -37.19 8.03 -43.35
CA GLY A 555 -38.56 7.50 -43.39
C GLY A 555 -38.94 6.78 -42.10
N MET A 556 -38.09 5.88 -41.62
CA MET A 556 -38.28 5.16 -40.35
C MET A 556 -38.35 6.12 -39.15
N MET A 557 -37.55 7.18 -39.17
CA MET A 557 -37.57 8.24 -38.17
C MET A 557 -38.82 9.13 -38.26
N LYS A 558 -39.61 9.09 -39.35
CA LYS A 558 -40.92 9.77 -39.45
C LYS A 558 -42.08 8.86 -39.04
N SER A 559 -41.98 7.55 -39.31
CA SER A 559 -42.99 6.57 -38.93
C SER A 559 -42.90 6.14 -37.46
N GLY A 560 -41.75 6.36 -36.82
CA GLY A 560 -41.49 5.88 -35.45
C GLY A 560 -40.92 4.46 -35.39
N ASP A 561 -40.53 3.89 -36.53
CA ASP A 561 -39.86 2.58 -36.63
C ASP A 561 -38.39 2.62 -36.18
N LEU A 562 -37.87 3.82 -35.91
CA LEU A 562 -36.54 4.08 -35.38
C LEU A 562 -36.64 5.04 -34.19
N ASP A 563 -35.96 4.71 -33.09
CA ASP A 563 -36.04 5.52 -31.86
C ASP A 563 -34.98 6.64 -31.87
N ILE A 564 -33.78 6.33 -32.36
CA ILE A 564 -32.63 7.24 -32.37
C ILE A 564 -31.95 7.27 -33.74
N MET A 565 -31.73 8.48 -34.26
CA MET A 565 -30.87 8.71 -35.41
C MET A 565 -29.58 9.42 -34.97
N LEU A 566 -28.44 8.87 -35.41
CA LEU A 566 -27.10 9.42 -35.15
C LEU A 566 -26.65 10.31 -36.31
N ASN A 567 -25.59 11.10 -36.05
CA ASN A 567 -24.87 11.90 -37.06
C ASN A 567 -25.71 12.94 -37.81
N ILE A 568 -26.75 13.46 -37.18
CA ILE A 568 -27.73 14.26 -37.91
C ILE A 568 -27.48 15.75 -37.72
N VAL A 569 -27.44 16.45 -38.86
CA VAL A 569 -27.42 17.91 -38.94
C VAL A 569 -28.83 18.45 -38.73
N LYS A 570 -28.93 19.51 -37.92
CA LYS A 570 -30.19 20.20 -37.62
C LYS A 570 -30.56 21.12 -38.78
N THR A 571 -31.73 20.88 -39.37
CA THR A 571 -32.33 21.75 -40.41
C THR A 571 -33.76 22.14 -40.03
N PRO A 572 -34.26 23.31 -40.52
CA PRO A 572 -35.64 23.72 -40.26
C PRO A 572 -36.68 22.65 -40.66
N GLU A 573 -36.43 21.93 -41.75
CA GLU A 573 -37.32 20.90 -42.27
C GLU A 573 -37.37 19.66 -41.37
N ARG A 574 -36.23 19.25 -40.81
CA ARG A 574 -36.16 18.09 -39.91
C ARG A 574 -36.68 18.39 -38.52
N GLN A 575 -36.57 19.64 -38.05
CA GLN A 575 -37.16 20.08 -36.77
C GLN A 575 -38.69 19.98 -36.74
N LYS A 576 -39.34 19.81 -37.91
CA LYS A 576 -40.78 19.56 -37.98
C LYS A 576 -41.17 18.22 -37.33
N TYR A 577 -40.28 17.22 -37.33
CA TYR A 577 -40.58 15.86 -36.85
C TYR A 577 -39.49 15.22 -35.97
N MET A 578 -38.36 15.90 -35.72
CA MET A 578 -37.29 15.43 -34.83
C MET A 578 -36.95 16.43 -33.72
N LEU A 579 -36.51 15.89 -32.57
CA LEU A 579 -35.90 16.64 -31.47
C LEU A 579 -34.42 16.32 -31.39
N TYR A 580 -33.61 17.31 -31.07
CA TYR A 580 -32.16 17.23 -31.12
C TYR A 580 -31.56 17.30 -29.73
N THR A 581 -30.48 16.56 -29.55
CA THR A 581 -29.54 16.76 -28.44
C THR A 581 -28.62 17.94 -28.71
N ARG A 582 -27.85 18.36 -27.69
CA ARG A 582 -26.65 19.18 -27.93
C ARG A 582 -25.68 18.42 -28.87
N PRO A 583 -24.93 19.12 -29.73
CA PRO A 583 -23.99 18.46 -30.64
C PRO A 583 -22.87 17.81 -29.86
N TYR A 584 -22.37 16.68 -30.38
CA TYR A 584 -21.29 15.92 -29.75
C TYR A 584 -19.97 15.97 -30.53
N ILE A 585 -20.00 16.40 -31.79
CA ILE A 585 -18.81 16.62 -32.62
C ILE A 585 -19.04 17.64 -33.74
N ASP A 586 -17.98 18.39 -34.06
CA ASP A 586 -17.82 19.20 -35.27
C ASP A 586 -17.36 18.28 -36.41
N ASN A 587 -18.01 18.41 -37.56
CA ASN A 587 -17.62 17.75 -38.79
C ASN A 587 -17.61 18.77 -39.96
N PRO A 588 -16.43 19.23 -40.41
CA PRO A 588 -16.34 20.24 -41.47
C PRO A 588 -16.82 19.70 -42.82
N ASN A 589 -17.60 20.53 -43.51
CA ASN A 589 -18.12 20.25 -44.85
C ASN A 589 -17.10 20.65 -45.92
N THR A 590 -16.87 19.79 -46.91
CA THR A 590 -15.80 19.96 -47.91
C THR A 590 -16.28 19.63 -49.32
N ILE A 591 -15.58 20.18 -50.31
CA ILE A 591 -15.73 19.87 -51.72
C ILE A 591 -14.67 18.83 -52.09
N ILE A 592 -15.11 17.75 -52.72
CA ILE A 592 -14.23 16.81 -53.42
C ILE A 592 -14.47 16.94 -54.93
N SER A 593 -13.40 17.05 -55.69
CA SER A 593 -13.42 17.24 -57.15
C SER A 593 -12.27 16.44 -57.78
N ARG A 594 -12.20 16.39 -59.11
CA ARG A 594 -11.05 15.77 -59.79
C ARG A 594 -9.82 16.67 -59.70
N LYS A 595 -8.63 16.07 -59.63
CA LYS A 595 -7.34 16.78 -59.51
C LYS A 595 -7.07 17.80 -60.63
N ASP A 596 -7.58 17.54 -61.82
CA ASP A 596 -7.45 18.40 -63.00
C ASP A 596 -8.43 19.58 -63.02
N GLN A 597 -9.41 19.59 -62.09
CA GLN A 597 -10.44 20.62 -62.01
C GLN A 597 -10.88 20.88 -60.55
N PRO A 598 -9.99 21.44 -59.71
CA PRO A 598 -10.32 21.76 -58.32
C PRO A 598 -11.29 22.95 -58.24
N TYR A 599 -12.16 22.92 -57.22
CA TYR A 599 -13.07 24.03 -56.87
C TYR A 599 -12.91 24.40 -55.40
N ASP A 600 -12.62 25.67 -55.12
CA ASP A 600 -12.27 26.12 -53.76
C ASP A 600 -13.49 26.61 -52.96
N SER A 601 -14.59 26.95 -53.67
CA SER A 601 -15.78 27.58 -53.09
C SER A 601 -17.10 27.07 -53.68
N LEU A 602 -18.22 27.29 -52.98
CA LEU A 602 -19.56 26.95 -53.50
C LEU A 602 -19.93 27.77 -54.73
N GLN A 603 -19.46 29.02 -54.82
CA GLN A 603 -19.78 29.94 -55.90
C GLN A 603 -19.23 29.44 -57.24
N GLU A 604 -18.08 28.78 -57.25
CA GLU A 604 -17.48 28.17 -58.45
C GLU A 604 -18.26 26.95 -58.96
N LEU A 605 -19.17 26.41 -58.15
CA LEU A 605 -20.03 25.28 -58.51
C LEU A 605 -21.34 25.73 -59.18
N PHE A 606 -21.57 27.03 -59.38
CA PHE A 606 -22.77 27.52 -60.05
C PHE A 606 -22.83 27.03 -61.52
N GLY A 607 -23.98 26.47 -61.90
CA GLY A 607 -24.18 25.83 -63.20
C GLY A 607 -23.56 24.43 -63.36
N LYS A 608 -22.79 23.96 -62.37
CA LYS A 608 -22.15 22.64 -62.34
C LYS A 608 -23.07 21.58 -61.76
N THR A 609 -22.73 20.32 -62.03
CA THR A 609 -23.43 19.16 -61.48
C THR A 609 -22.72 18.65 -60.25
N ILE A 610 -23.41 18.66 -59.10
CA ILE A 610 -22.86 18.27 -57.81
C ILE A 610 -23.54 17.00 -57.33
N SER A 611 -22.74 15.98 -57.05
CA SER A 611 -23.27 14.75 -56.48
C SER A 611 -23.37 14.84 -54.96
N VAL A 612 -24.52 14.42 -54.43
CA VAL A 612 -24.78 14.33 -52.99
C VAL A 612 -25.68 13.12 -52.70
N PRO A 613 -25.59 12.49 -51.52
CA PRO A 613 -26.51 11.43 -51.17
C PRO A 613 -27.94 11.96 -51.02
N LYS A 614 -28.93 11.19 -51.49
CA LYS A 614 -30.35 11.54 -51.37
C LYS A 614 -30.75 11.60 -49.90
N GLY A 615 -31.45 12.68 -49.52
CA GLY A 615 -31.89 12.92 -48.14
C GLY A 615 -30.80 13.46 -47.22
N PHE A 616 -29.57 13.69 -47.68
CA PHE A 616 -28.59 14.46 -46.90
C PHE A 616 -29.00 15.93 -46.83
N PHE A 617 -28.54 16.65 -45.80
CA PHE A 617 -28.92 18.04 -45.61
C PHE A 617 -28.44 18.94 -46.76
N TYR A 618 -27.37 18.54 -47.47
CA TYR A 618 -26.92 19.21 -48.68
C TYR A 618 -28.02 19.32 -49.74
N GLU A 619 -28.86 18.29 -49.91
CA GLU A 619 -29.98 18.34 -50.86
C GLU A 619 -30.98 19.45 -50.49
N GLU A 620 -31.28 19.58 -49.19
CA GLU A 620 -32.23 20.59 -48.68
C GLU A 620 -31.66 22.01 -48.87
N ILE A 621 -30.41 22.22 -48.45
CA ILE A 621 -29.78 23.54 -48.46
C ILE A 621 -29.45 24.00 -49.88
N LEU A 622 -28.89 23.12 -50.73
CA LEU A 622 -28.55 23.50 -52.11
C LEU A 622 -29.80 23.81 -52.93
N LYS A 623 -30.90 23.05 -52.77
CA LYS A 623 -32.15 23.37 -53.49
C LYS A 623 -32.77 24.69 -53.05
N ARG A 624 -32.65 25.04 -51.77
CA ARG A 624 -33.26 26.25 -51.20
C ARG A 624 -32.43 27.50 -51.48
N ASP A 625 -31.13 27.42 -51.24
CA ASP A 625 -30.25 28.59 -51.16
C ASP A 625 -29.32 28.73 -52.37
N PHE A 626 -29.13 27.67 -53.16
CA PHE A 626 -28.23 27.64 -54.32
C PHE A 626 -28.84 26.90 -55.52
N PRO A 627 -30.04 27.29 -56.00
CA PRO A 627 -30.76 26.59 -57.07
C PRO A 627 -30.02 26.55 -58.41
N GLU A 628 -28.99 27.39 -58.59
CA GLU A 628 -28.11 27.42 -59.75
C GLU A 628 -27.21 26.18 -59.85
N ILE A 629 -27.08 25.41 -58.76
CA ILE A 629 -26.30 24.18 -58.69
C ILE A 629 -27.19 22.99 -59.06
N LYS A 630 -26.79 22.22 -60.08
CA LYS A 630 -27.53 21.02 -60.51
C LYS A 630 -27.19 19.84 -59.61
N LEU A 631 -28.18 19.14 -59.05
CA LEU A 631 -27.94 18.03 -58.13
C LEU A 631 -28.01 16.66 -58.82
N HIS A 632 -27.00 15.82 -58.58
CA HIS A 632 -26.97 14.40 -58.93
C HIS A 632 -27.11 13.55 -57.66
N LEU A 633 -28.35 13.14 -57.35
CA LEU A 633 -28.66 12.42 -56.12
C LEU A 633 -28.31 10.93 -56.25
N VAL A 634 -27.56 10.42 -55.27
CA VAL A 634 -27.12 9.01 -55.22
C VAL A 634 -27.45 8.37 -53.86
N LYS A 635 -27.15 7.07 -53.70
CA LYS A 635 -27.55 6.31 -52.49
C LYS A 635 -26.73 6.66 -51.24
N ASN A 636 -25.41 6.86 -51.37
CA ASN A 636 -24.49 7.04 -50.23
C ASN A 636 -23.25 7.86 -50.62
N THR A 637 -22.37 8.12 -49.66
CA THR A 637 -21.17 8.95 -49.85
C THR A 637 -20.17 8.31 -50.81
N LEU A 638 -20.03 6.98 -50.82
CA LEU A 638 -19.13 6.30 -51.76
C LEU A 638 -19.57 6.48 -53.21
N GLU A 639 -20.86 6.32 -53.51
CA GLU A 639 -21.41 6.54 -54.86
C GLU A 639 -21.28 8.02 -55.29
N THR A 640 -21.30 8.94 -54.33
CA THR A 640 -21.09 10.37 -54.58
C THR A 640 -19.67 10.63 -55.12
N MET A 641 -18.66 10.03 -54.48
CA MET A 641 -17.26 10.14 -54.92
C MET A 641 -17.03 9.45 -56.27
N LYS A 642 -17.63 8.27 -56.48
CA LYS A 642 -17.57 7.57 -57.77
C LYS A 642 -18.19 8.38 -58.91
N ALA A 643 -19.28 9.11 -58.65
CA ALA A 643 -19.90 9.96 -59.67
C ALA A 643 -18.93 11.05 -60.15
N VAL A 644 -18.12 11.63 -59.26
CA VAL A 644 -17.10 12.62 -59.61
C VAL A 644 -15.93 11.99 -60.37
N SER A 645 -15.43 10.86 -59.88
CA SER A 645 -14.33 10.10 -60.49
C SER A 645 -14.68 9.64 -61.91
N PHE A 646 -15.89 9.13 -62.13
CA PHE A 646 -16.38 8.71 -63.45
C PHE A 646 -16.91 9.84 -64.33
N GLY A 647 -16.77 11.11 -63.94
CA GLY A 647 -17.20 12.26 -64.74
C GLY A 647 -18.71 12.45 -64.86
N LYS A 648 -19.52 11.77 -64.03
CA LYS A 648 -20.98 11.96 -63.96
C LYS A 648 -21.37 13.22 -63.17
N ALA A 649 -20.46 13.72 -62.33
CA ALA A 649 -20.58 14.98 -61.62
C ALA A 649 -19.25 15.76 -61.69
N ASP A 650 -19.34 17.08 -61.57
CA ASP A 650 -18.20 17.99 -61.55
C ASP A 650 -17.50 17.97 -60.17
N ALA A 651 -18.29 17.94 -59.10
CA ALA A 651 -17.79 17.82 -57.73
C ALA A 651 -18.82 17.15 -56.82
N ALA A 652 -18.44 16.90 -55.58
CA ALA A 652 -19.29 16.33 -54.55
C ALA A 652 -19.08 17.06 -53.23
N LEU A 653 -20.15 17.09 -52.42
CA LEU A 653 -20.09 17.65 -51.07
C LEU A 653 -20.20 16.57 -50.01
N GLY A 654 -19.42 16.71 -48.96
CA GLY A 654 -19.38 15.76 -47.87
C GLY A 654 -18.32 16.08 -46.84
N GLU A 655 -18.21 15.21 -45.87
CA GLU A 655 -17.48 15.45 -44.64
C GLU A 655 -15.99 15.10 -44.79
N LEU A 656 -15.11 15.98 -44.31
CA LEU A 656 -13.66 15.86 -44.51
C LEU A 656 -13.10 14.49 -44.11
N ALA A 657 -13.44 14.02 -42.90
CA ALA A 657 -12.92 12.76 -42.37
C ALA A 657 -13.46 11.54 -43.12
N VAL A 658 -14.69 11.62 -43.65
CA VAL A 658 -15.32 10.54 -44.41
C VAL A 658 -14.69 10.42 -45.79
N PHE A 659 -14.51 11.55 -46.49
CA PHE A 659 -13.83 11.56 -47.77
C PHE A 659 -12.39 11.09 -47.68
N ASN A 660 -11.62 11.55 -46.70
CA ASN A 660 -10.24 11.09 -46.51
C ASN A 660 -10.16 9.57 -46.34
N TYR A 661 -11.02 9.00 -45.49
CA TYR A 661 -11.03 7.57 -45.25
C TYR A 661 -11.42 6.78 -46.52
N LEU A 662 -12.48 7.21 -47.22
CA LEU A 662 -12.95 6.50 -48.41
C LEU A 662 -12.00 6.63 -49.60
N MET A 663 -11.35 7.78 -49.78
CA MET A 663 -10.34 7.96 -50.82
C MET A 663 -9.18 6.99 -50.63
N ASP A 664 -8.68 6.89 -49.39
CA ASP A 664 -7.59 5.98 -49.03
C ASP A 664 -8.00 4.51 -49.20
N LYS A 665 -9.14 4.13 -48.62
CA LYS A 665 -9.65 2.75 -48.66
C LYS A 665 -9.95 2.26 -50.07
N HIS A 666 -10.41 3.12 -50.96
CA HIS A 666 -10.81 2.77 -52.33
C HIS A 666 -9.80 3.22 -53.40
N PHE A 667 -8.61 3.68 -53.00
CA PHE A 667 -7.53 4.10 -53.91
C PHE A 667 -7.99 5.12 -54.98
N MET A 668 -8.85 6.06 -54.60
CA MET A 668 -9.38 7.10 -55.50
C MET A 668 -8.35 8.23 -55.70
N THR A 669 -7.30 7.94 -56.46
CA THR A 669 -6.14 8.83 -56.63
C THR A 669 -6.36 9.97 -57.63
N ASP A 670 -7.46 9.96 -58.37
CA ASP A 670 -7.89 10.98 -59.31
C ASP A 670 -8.63 12.15 -58.63
N LEU A 671 -9.09 11.95 -57.39
CA LEU A 671 -9.83 12.93 -56.61
C LEU A 671 -8.93 13.76 -55.68
N VAL A 672 -9.41 14.96 -55.36
CA VAL A 672 -8.77 15.88 -54.41
C VAL A 672 -9.83 16.61 -53.58
N LEU A 673 -9.51 16.86 -52.31
CA LEU A 673 -10.25 17.80 -51.47
C LEU A 673 -9.89 19.22 -51.90
N SER A 674 -10.80 19.91 -52.58
CA SER A 674 -10.49 21.18 -53.23
C SER A 674 -10.91 22.40 -52.42
N GLY A 675 -11.96 22.33 -51.58
CA GLY A 675 -12.44 23.51 -50.85
C GLY A 675 -13.19 23.20 -49.56
N GLU A 676 -13.26 24.18 -48.64
CA GLU A 676 -14.12 24.13 -47.45
C GLU A 676 -15.45 24.83 -47.74
N VAL A 677 -16.56 24.22 -47.32
CA VAL A 677 -17.90 24.67 -47.67
C VAL A 677 -18.55 25.43 -46.53
N LYS A 678 -18.79 26.73 -46.73
CA LYS A 678 -19.55 27.58 -45.80
C LYS A 678 -21.00 27.71 -46.26
N MET A 679 -21.91 26.98 -45.62
CA MET A 679 -23.35 26.96 -45.96
C MET A 679 -24.21 27.94 -45.14
N GLY A 680 -23.68 29.13 -44.82
CA GLY A 680 -24.44 30.20 -44.14
C GLY A 680 -24.70 30.01 -42.63
N SER A 681 -24.80 28.78 -42.12
CA SER A 681 -24.93 28.50 -40.68
C SER A 681 -23.84 27.56 -40.17
N PRO A 682 -23.19 27.89 -39.02
CA PRO A 682 -22.26 26.98 -38.37
C PRO A 682 -22.95 25.70 -37.84
N GLU A 683 -24.27 25.70 -37.63
CA GLU A 683 -25.01 24.50 -37.21
C GLU A 683 -24.91 23.36 -38.23
N TYR A 684 -24.64 23.66 -39.50
CA TYR A 684 -24.51 22.65 -40.56
C TYR A 684 -23.21 21.85 -40.52
N ALA A 685 -22.28 22.20 -39.64
CA ALA A 685 -21.08 21.42 -39.34
C ALA A 685 -21.21 20.63 -38.03
N LEU A 686 -22.37 20.65 -37.36
CA LEU A 686 -22.54 20.05 -36.04
C LEU A 686 -23.37 18.76 -36.12
N LEU A 687 -22.81 17.66 -35.63
CA LEU A 687 -23.51 16.37 -35.57
C LEU A 687 -24.24 16.21 -34.23
N ASN A 688 -25.49 15.80 -34.31
CA ASN A 688 -26.38 15.61 -33.16
C ASN A 688 -26.92 14.19 -33.11
N ILE A 689 -27.52 13.84 -31.98
CA ILE A 689 -28.36 12.66 -31.78
C ILE A 689 -29.81 13.12 -31.69
N THR A 690 -30.75 12.40 -32.30
CA THR A 690 -32.17 12.78 -32.30
C THR A 690 -33.10 11.73 -31.71
N ALA A 691 -34.28 12.20 -31.32
CA ALA A 691 -35.47 11.39 -31.05
C ALA A 691 -36.67 11.91 -31.86
N HIS A 692 -37.72 11.10 -31.97
CA HIS A 692 -38.95 11.49 -32.67
C HIS A 692 -39.62 12.64 -31.92
N LYS A 693 -40.28 13.58 -32.62
CA LYS A 693 -40.87 14.77 -31.98
C LYS A 693 -41.95 14.48 -30.96
N GLU A 694 -42.68 13.40 -31.14
CA GLU A 694 -43.66 12.91 -30.16
C GLU A 694 -43.02 12.26 -28.93
N GLN A 695 -41.74 11.89 -28.99
CA GLN A 695 -40.99 11.27 -27.88
C GLN A 695 -40.21 12.32 -27.06
N GLN A 696 -40.94 13.30 -26.52
CA GLN A 696 -40.37 14.39 -25.71
C GLN A 696 -39.56 13.88 -24.51
N LEU A 697 -40.01 12.78 -23.90
CA LEU A 697 -39.36 12.18 -22.73
C LEU A 697 -38.01 11.55 -23.09
N LEU A 698 -37.94 10.82 -24.21
CA LEU A 698 -36.67 10.28 -24.73
C LEU A 698 -35.71 11.42 -25.09
N ALA A 699 -36.19 12.47 -25.77
CA ALA A 699 -35.36 13.63 -26.11
C ALA A 699 -34.77 14.33 -24.87
N SER A 700 -35.55 14.45 -23.78
CA SER A 700 -35.06 14.97 -22.49
C SER A 700 -34.00 14.06 -21.89
N ILE A 701 -34.23 12.74 -21.85
CA ILE A 701 -33.28 11.75 -21.33
C ILE A 701 -31.97 11.79 -22.12
N LEU A 702 -32.03 11.79 -23.45
CA LEU A 702 -30.85 11.85 -24.32
C LEU A 702 -30.06 13.15 -24.08
N ASN A 703 -30.73 14.29 -23.93
CA ASN A 703 -30.05 15.55 -23.61
C ASN A 703 -29.34 15.51 -22.25
N LYS A 704 -29.99 14.95 -21.22
CA LYS A 704 -29.36 14.76 -19.90
C LYS A 704 -28.20 13.76 -19.96
N GLY A 705 -28.31 12.73 -20.79
CA GLY A 705 -27.26 11.73 -20.97
C GLY A 705 -26.07 12.26 -21.74
N VAL A 706 -26.31 12.98 -22.83
CA VAL A 706 -25.25 13.68 -23.58
C VAL A 706 -24.58 14.72 -22.68
N LYS A 707 -25.32 15.37 -21.76
CA LYS A 707 -24.79 16.29 -20.75
C LYS A 707 -23.87 15.62 -19.73
N SER A 708 -24.12 14.36 -19.36
CA SER A 708 -23.33 13.63 -18.36
C SER A 708 -22.07 12.96 -18.91
N ILE A 709 -21.89 12.93 -20.24
CA ILE A 709 -20.64 12.50 -20.87
C ILE A 709 -19.61 13.63 -20.73
N GLY A 710 -18.49 13.32 -20.07
CA GLY A 710 -17.42 14.28 -19.78
C GLY A 710 -16.41 14.43 -20.91
N GLU A 711 -15.68 15.55 -20.94
CA GLU A 711 -14.72 15.86 -22.00
C GLU A 711 -13.58 14.83 -22.13
N ILE A 712 -13.16 14.20 -21.02
CA ILE A 712 -12.13 13.15 -21.05
C ILE A 712 -12.63 11.93 -21.81
N GLU A 713 -13.88 11.49 -21.55
CA GLU A 713 -14.48 10.35 -22.23
C GLU A 713 -14.61 10.63 -23.74
N VAL A 714 -15.02 11.85 -24.11
CA VAL A 714 -15.06 12.28 -25.51
C VAL A 714 -13.65 12.34 -26.12
N ARG A 715 -12.65 12.80 -25.37
CA ARG A 715 -11.25 12.88 -25.82
C ARG A 715 -10.66 11.49 -26.08
N GLU A 716 -10.95 10.51 -25.24
CA GLU A 716 -10.55 9.11 -25.44
C GLU A 716 -11.16 8.53 -26.73
N LEU A 717 -12.46 8.76 -26.95
CA LEU A 717 -13.12 8.38 -28.19
C LEU A 717 -12.51 9.09 -29.40
N ARG A 718 -12.19 10.38 -29.28
CA ARG A 718 -11.54 11.14 -30.37
C ARG A 718 -10.15 10.62 -30.66
N GLN A 719 -9.35 10.33 -29.64
CA GLN A 719 -8.03 9.76 -29.81
C GLN A 719 -8.08 8.38 -30.48
N LYS A 720 -9.05 7.54 -30.10
CA LYS A 720 -9.25 6.23 -30.72
C LYS A 720 -9.54 6.31 -32.21
N TRP A 721 -10.43 7.22 -32.62
CA TRP A 721 -10.95 7.28 -34.00
C TRP A 721 -10.23 8.26 -34.92
N PHE A 722 -9.53 9.26 -34.36
CA PHE A 722 -8.86 10.33 -35.12
C PHE A 722 -7.38 10.52 -34.74
N GLY A 723 -6.86 9.84 -33.72
CA GLY A 723 -5.51 10.05 -33.16
C GLY A 723 -4.32 9.56 -34.00
N GLY A 724 -4.50 9.42 -35.31
CA GLY A 724 -3.47 8.97 -36.25
C GLY A 724 -3.15 9.93 -37.41
N THR A 725 -3.91 11.02 -37.57
CA THR A 725 -3.71 11.97 -38.68
C THR A 725 -2.80 13.12 -38.27
N LYS A 726 -1.58 13.18 -38.85
CA LYS A 726 -0.58 14.26 -38.75
C LYS A 726 -1.00 15.60 -39.40
N THR A 727 -2.29 15.91 -39.41
CA THR A 727 -2.86 17.02 -40.18
C THR A 727 -3.93 17.76 -39.39
N GLU A 728 -3.64 18.15 -38.15
CA GLU A 728 -4.28 19.36 -37.62
C GLU A 728 -3.60 20.58 -38.27
N ARG A 729 -4.16 21.04 -39.40
CA ARG A 729 -3.92 22.41 -39.86
C ARG A 729 -4.44 23.34 -38.77
N LYS A 730 -3.55 24.17 -38.23
CA LYS A 730 -3.77 25.26 -37.27
C LYS A 730 -5.10 26.01 -37.52
N ARG A 731 -6.21 25.60 -36.89
CA ARG A 731 -7.33 26.52 -36.63
C ARG A 731 -6.92 27.32 -35.39
N GLN A 732 -6.58 28.60 -35.58
CA GLN A 732 -6.26 29.49 -34.47
C GLN A 732 -7.45 29.56 -33.50
N PRO A 733 -7.24 29.42 -32.18
CA PRO A 733 -8.32 29.56 -31.21
C PRO A 733 -8.94 30.95 -31.32
N VAL A 734 -10.27 31.03 -31.49
CA VAL A 734 -10.98 32.32 -31.43
C VAL A 734 -10.91 32.83 -29.99
N LEU A 735 -10.22 33.95 -29.77
CA LEU A 735 -10.15 34.59 -28.46
C LEU A 735 -11.47 35.33 -28.17
N ASP A 736 -12.12 34.95 -27.07
CA ASP A 736 -13.34 35.60 -26.59
C ASP A 736 -13.02 36.93 -25.87
N LEU A 737 -12.76 37.98 -26.67
CA LEU A 737 -12.45 39.33 -26.17
C LEU A 737 -13.72 40.17 -26.02
N THR A 738 -13.83 40.86 -24.88
CA THR A 738 -14.92 41.83 -24.64
C THR A 738 -14.77 43.04 -25.56
N GLU A 739 -15.83 43.82 -25.73
CA GLU A 739 -15.80 45.02 -26.58
C GLU A 739 -14.76 46.04 -26.09
N ALA A 740 -14.67 46.25 -24.76
CA ALA A 740 -13.64 47.10 -24.14
C ALA A 740 -12.20 46.60 -24.41
N GLU A 741 -11.97 45.28 -24.38
CA GLU A 741 -10.66 44.69 -24.68
C GLU A 741 -10.30 44.85 -26.17
N ARG A 742 -11.27 44.68 -27.07
CA ARG A 742 -11.09 44.89 -28.52
C ARG A 742 -10.76 46.34 -28.84
N GLU A 743 -11.48 47.29 -28.25
CA GLU A 743 -11.17 48.71 -28.38
C GLU A 743 -9.78 49.04 -27.84
N TRP A 744 -9.42 48.47 -26.68
CA TRP A 744 -8.10 48.66 -26.09
C TRP A 744 -6.99 48.18 -27.04
N LEU A 745 -7.14 46.99 -27.63
CA LEU A 745 -6.20 46.45 -28.62
C LEU A 745 -6.16 47.24 -29.94
N ASN A 746 -7.26 47.90 -30.30
CA ASN A 746 -7.28 48.78 -31.47
C ASN A 746 -6.50 50.07 -31.22
N ARG A 747 -6.49 50.57 -29.98
CA ARG A 747 -5.70 51.75 -29.58
C ARG A 747 -4.21 51.43 -29.31
N HIS A 748 -3.88 50.18 -29.00
CA HIS A 748 -2.53 49.76 -28.60
C HIS A 748 -2.01 48.61 -29.49
N LYS A 749 -1.62 48.95 -30.72
CA LYS A 749 -1.06 47.98 -31.69
C LYS A 749 0.40 47.63 -31.44
N GLU A 750 1.10 48.40 -30.61
CA GLU A 750 2.50 48.18 -30.26
C GLU A 750 2.63 47.99 -28.75
N ILE A 751 3.34 46.94 -28.33
CA ILE A 751 3.62 46.64 -26.92
C ILE A 751 5.14 46.55 -26.72
N ARG A 752 5.69 47.42 -25.87
CA ARG A 752 7.13 47.43 -25.57
C ARG A 752 7.45 46.47 -24.44
N ILE A 753 8.23 45.44 -24.72
CA ILE A 753 8.68 44.46 -23.74
C ILE A 753 10.07 44.80 -23.21
N GLY A 754 10.26 44.67 -21.90
CA GLY A 754 11.55 44.69 -21.22
C GLY A 754 11.88 43.29 -20.76
N VAL A 755 13.05 42.80 -21.15
CA VAL A 755 13.45 41.40 -20.95
C VAL A 755 14.73 41.32 -20.14
N ASP A 756 14.89 40.28 -19.32
CA ASP A 756 16.18 39.99 -18.68
C ASP A 756 17.11 39.35 -19.73
N PRO A 757 18.22 39.99 -20.13
CA PRO A 757 19.11 39.42 -21.15
C PRO A 757 19.87 38.18 -20.66
N ASP A 758 19.93 37.92 -19.35
CA ASP A 758 20.81 36.93 -18.72
C ASP A 758 20.05 35.84 -17.95
N TYR A 759 18.77 35.57 -18.29
CA TYR A 759 17.90 34.62 -17.57
C TYR A 759 17.48 33.37 -18.40
N PRO A 760 18.41 32.65 -19.04
CA PRO A 760 18.08 31.44 -19.79
C PRO A 760 17.62 30.32 -18.85
N PRO A 761 16.80 29.35 -19.29
CA PRO A 761 16.19 29.27 -20.61
C PRO A 761 14.87 30.05 -20.74
N PHE A 762 14.52 30.89 -19.75
CA PHE A 762 13.23 31.61 -19.74
C PHE A 762 13.22 32.80 -20.69
N GLU A 763 14.17 33.71 -20.52
CA GLU A 763 14.37 34.85 -21.42
C GLU A 763 15.84 35.24 -21.41
N PHE A 764 16.42 35.43 -22.60
CA PHE A 764 17.81 35.84 -22.73
C PHE A 764 18.09 36.38 -24.12
N THR A 765 19.27 36.97 -24.30
CA THR A 765 19.79 37.35 -25.62
C THR A 765 20.66 36.22 -26.17
N SER A 766 20.25 35.65 -27.31
CA SER A 766 21.04 34.62 -28.01
C SER A 766 22.34 35.22 -28.57
N LYS A 767 23.29 34.35 -28.97
CA LYS A 767 24.60 34.76 -29.52
C LYS A 767 24.49 35.61 -30.79
N ASP A 768 23.40 35.48 -31.53
CA ASP A 768 23.07 36.26 -32.72
C ASP A 768 22.39 37.59 -32.40
N GLY A 769 22.25 37.95 -31.11
CA GLY A 769 21.58 39.16 -30.65
C GLY A 769 20.05 39.06 -30.58
N SER A 770 19.46 37.92 -30.94
CA SER A 770 18.02 37.73 -30.95
C SER A 770 17.43 37.47 -29.55
N TYR A 771 16.15 37.83 -29.35
CA TYR A 771 15.42 37.52 -28.12
C TYR A 771 14.97 36.06 -28.12
N ALA A 772 15.50 35.29 -27.18
CA ALA A 772 15.35 33.85 -27.11
C ALA A 772 14.86 33.39 -25.72
N GLY A 773 14.36 32.15 -25.66
CA GLY A 773 13.86 31.53 -24.44
C GLY A 773 12.36 31.22 -24.48
N ILE A 774 11.89 30.54 -23.44
CA ILE A 774 10.50 30.13 -23.25
C ILE A 774 9.55 31.34 -23.35
N SER A 775 9.85 32.42 -22.64
CA SER A 775 9.05 33.64 -22.65
C SER A 775 9.07 34.35 -24.01
N SER A 776 10.12 34.18 -24.82
CA SER A 776 10.13 34.65 -26.22
C SER A 776 9.09 33.93 -27.06
N ASP A 777 9.00 32.60 -26.91
CA ASP A 777 8.01 31.81 -27.65
C ASP A 777 6.56 32.10 -27.20
N TYR A 778 6.33 32.33 -25.90
CA TYR A 778 5.03 32.83 -25.43
C TYR A 778 4.70 34.23 -25.99
N MET A 779 5.68 35.15 -26.07
CA MET A 779 5.44 36.48 -26.64
C MET A 779 5.16 36.45 -28.14
N LYS A 780 5.71 35.49 -28.89
CA LYS A 780 5.33 35.26 -30.30
C LYS A 780 3.86 34.85 -30.41
N ILE A 781 3.41 33.92 -29.58
CA ILE A 781 1.99 33.50 -29.54
C ILE A 781 1.09 34.69 -29.18
N VAL A 782 1.50 35.53 -28.23
CA VAL A 782 0.77 36.76 -27.87
C VAL A 782 0.65 37.70 -29.07
N GLY A 783 1.76 37.98 -29.76
CA GLY A 783 1.75 38.84 -30.95
C GLY A 783 0.86 38.27 -32.06
N GLU A 784 1.01 36.97 -32.36
CA GLU A 784 0.27 36.29 -33.42
C GLU A 784 -1.24 36.25 -33.15
N ARG A 785 -1.68 35.95 -31.93
CA ARG A 785 -3.10 35.79 -31.60
C ARG A 785 -3.83 37.11 -31.37
N LEU A 786 -3.12 38.14 -30.91
CA LEU A 786 -3.71 39.46 -30.66
C LEU A 786 -3.56 40.41 -31.86
N GLY A 787 -2.71 40.08 -32.84
CA GLY A 787 -2.40 40.97 -33.96
C GLY A 787 -1.73 42.26 -33.50
N VAL A 788 -0.84 42.17 -32.50
CA VAL A 788 -0.06 43.28 -31.95
C VAL A 788 1.42 43.08 -32.21
N GLU A 789 2.14 44.17 -32.42
CA GLU A 789 3.59 44.14 -32.58
C GLU A 789 4.28 44.14 -31.22
N ILE A 790 5.06 43.10 -30.94
CA ILE A 790 5.86 42.99 -29.72
C ILE A 790 7.26 43.57 -29.99
N LYS A 791 7.56 44.74 -29.43
CA LYS A 791 8.87 45.40 -29.59
C LYS A 791 9.71 45.28 -28.34
N ARG A 792 10.90 44.71 -28.47
CA ARG A 792 11.88 44.69 -27.38
C ARG A 792 12.54 46.06 -27.24
N VAL A 793 12.61 46.58 -26.01
CA VAL A 793 13.49 47.71 -25.70
C VAL A 793 14.94 47.17 -25.60
N PRO A 794 15.85 47.55 -26.51
CA PRO A 794 17.16 46.92 -26.60
C PRO A 794 18.11 47.38 -25.48
N ASN A 795 19.13 46.57 -25.20
CA ASN A 795 20.30 46.92 -24.39
C ASN A 795 20.01 47.39 -22.96
N LEU A 796 18.95 46.87 -22.33
CA LEU A 796 18.67 47.12 -20.92
C LEU A 796 19.20 45.98 -20.05
N THR A 797 19.85 46.31 -18.94
CA THR A 797 20.07 45.35 -17.83
C THR A 797 18.76 45.11 -17.10
N TRP A 798 18.65 44.02 -16.34
CA TRP A 798 17.45 43.75 -15.52
C TRP A 798 17.07 44.93 -14.61
N SER A 799 18.05 45.58 -13.99
CA SER A 799 17.82 46.77 -13.14
C SER A 799 17.27 47.97 -13.93
N GLN A 800 17.69 48.13 -15.18
CA GLN A 800 17.16 49.15 -16.09
C GLN A 800 15.76 48.78 -16.60
N VAL A 801 15.46 47.51 -16.83
CA VAL A 801 14.11 47.03 -17.15
C VAL A 801 13.13 47.37 -16.04
N LEU A 802 13.48 47.10 -14.77
CA LEU A 802 12.64 47.45 -13.62
C LEU A 802 12.44 48.96 -13.48
N SER A 803 13.48 49.76 -13.72
CA SER A 803 13.38 51.23 -13.73
C SER A 803 12.51 51.73 -14.89
N GLY A 804 12.62 51.12 -16.07
CA GLY A 804 11.80 51.43 -17.24
C GLY A 804 10.33 51.07 -17.05
N ALA A 805 10.04 49.99 -16.32
CA ALA A 805 8.69 49.61 -15.93
C ALA A 805 8.03 50.66 -15.02
N LYS A 806 8.78 51.18 -14.03
CA LYS A 806 8.33 52.28 -13.15
C LYS A 806 8.12 53.58 -13.93
N ALA A 807 9.02 53.88 -14.87
CA ALA A 807 8.96 55.06 -15.72
C ALA A 807 7.98 54.91 -16.91
N LYS A 808 7.33 53.76 -17.07
CA LYS A 808 6.41 53.43 -18.18
C LYS A 808 7.06 53.55 -19.57
N THR A 809 8.39 53.41 -19.64
CA THR A 809 9.14 53.26 -20.90
C THR A 809 9.20 51.79 -21.35
N VAL A 810 8.91 50.86 -20.44
CA VAL A 810 8.62 49.45 -20.68
C VAL A 810 7.18 49.16 -20.28
N ASP A 811 6.41 48.52 -21.16
CA ASP A 811 4.99 48.25 -20.92
C ASP A 811 4.76 46.86 -20.30
N VAL A 812 5.55 45.86 -20.73
CA VAL A 812 5.38 44.45 -20.35
C VAL A 812 6.71 43.78 -20.01
N LEU A 813 6.73 42.97 -18.95
CA LEU A 813 7.85 42.11 -18.51
C LEU A 813 7.43 40.65 -18.70
N PRO A 814 7.95 39.93 -19.70
CA PRO A 814 7.48 38.59 -20.05
C PRO A 814 7.68 37.52 -18.98
N ALA A 815 8.78 37.54 -18.21
CA ALA A 815 9.01 36.62 -17.10
C ALA A 815 9.40 37.37 -15.82
N VAL A 816 8.41 37.63 -14.96
CA VAL A 816 8.63 38.32 -13.69
C VAL A 816 7.83 37.69 -12.56
N THR A 817 8.48 37.51 -11.41
CA THR A 817 7.80 37.08 -10.18
C THR A 817 7.07 38.26 -9.53
N LYS A 818 5.81 38.06 -9.13
CA LYS A 818 5.07 39.01 -8.29
C LYS A 818 5.72 39.13 -6.92
N THR A 819 6.06 40.35 -6.52
CA THR A 819 6.51 40.70 -5.16
C THR A 819 5.69 41.89 -4.65
N PRO A 820 5.57 42.09 -3.32
CA PRO A 820 4.85 43.24 -2.78
C PRO A 820 5.34 44.59 -3.34
N GLU A 821 6.64 44.75 -3.49
CA GLU A 821 7.27 45.96 -4.05
C GLU A 821 6.90 46.20 -5.52
N ARG A 822 6.80 45.13 -6.32
CA ARG A 822 6.48 45.20 -7.75
C ARG A 822 4.98 45.39 -7.98
N ASP A 823 4.14 44.87 -7.10
CA ASP A 823 2.68 45.02 -7.16
C ASP A 823 2.22 46.47 -7.07
N ILE A 824 3.08 47.37 -6.58
CA ILE A 824 2.84 48.82 -6.54
C ILE A 824 2.75 49.41 -7.96
N TYR A 825 3.57 48.94 -8.89
CA TYR A 825 3.69 49.54 -10.24
C TYR A 825 3.43 48.56 -11.41
N LEU A 826 3.21 47.27 -11.11
CA LEU A 826 2.81 46.25 -12.08
C LEU A 826 1.50 45.56 -11.68
N ASN A 827 0.73 45.18 -12.68
CA ASN A 827 -0.28 44.12 -12.62
C ASN A 827 0.34 42.83 -13.16
N PHE A 828 -0.18 41.67 -12.74
CA PHE A 828 0.39 40.38 -13.11
C PHE A 828 -0.68 39.46 -13.69
N THR A 829 -0.31 38.72 -14.74
CA THR A 829 -1.10 37.57 -15.17
C THR A 829 -1.03 36.45 -14.14
N ARG A 830 -1.85 35.42 -14.33
CA ARG A 830 -1.63 34.14 -13.64
C ARG A 830 -0.21 33.63 -13.94
N PRO A 831 0.47 33.01 -12.96
CA PRO A 831 1.77 32.41 -13.22
C PRO A 831 1.60 31.26 -14.22
N HIS A 832 2.49 31.21 -15.20
CA HIS A 832 2.44 30.22 -16.29
C HIS A 832 3.72 29.40 -16.42
N LEU A 833 4.80 29.79 -15.73
CA LEU A 833 6.04 29.01 -15.63
C LEU A 833 6.41 28.84 -14.16
N ASN A 834 6.74 27.61 -13.74
CA ASN A 834 7.15 27.35 -12.36
C ASN A 834 8.31 26.35 -12.32
N HIS A 835 9.43 26.76 -11.74
CA HIS A 835 10.59 25.89 -11.52
C HIS A 835 11.19 26.11 -10.14
N PRO A 836 11.63 25.05 -9.46
CA PRO A 836 12.18 25.13 -8.11
C PRO A 836 13.50 25.90 -8.10
N SER A 837 13.79 26.56 -6.98
CA SER A 837 15.11 27.13 -6.72
C SER A 837 16.01 26.11 -6.03
N ALA A 838 17.27 26.08 -6.44
CA ALA A 838 18.28 25.19 -5.91
C ALA A 838 19.36 25.99 -5.18
N ILE A 839 19.95 25.39 -4.15
CA ILE A 839 21.18 25.85 -3.54
C ILE A 839 22.34 25.22 -4.31
N LEU A 840 23.26 26.04 -4.79
CA LEU A 840 24.44 25.60 -5.52
C LEU A 840 25.69 25.93 -4.72
N THR A 841 26.56 24.94 -4.59
CA THR A 841 27.85 25.06 -3.93
C THR A 841 28.94 24.51 -4.83
N ARG A 842 30.19 24.69 -4.45
CA ARG A 842 31.28 23.88 -5.01
C ARG A 842 31.08 22.40 -4.68
N ASP A 843 31.64 21.54 -5.52
CA ASP A 843 31.63 20.09 -5.35
C ASP A 843 32.31 19.63 -4.04
N ASP A 844 33.37 20.33 -3.63
CA ASP A 844 34.14 20.13 -2.40
C ASP A 844 33.46 20.65 -1.11
N PHE A 845 32.35 21.39 -1.22
CA PHE A 845 31.65 21.91 -0.05
C PHE A 845 30.91 20.80 0.73
N PRO A 846 30.89 20.81 2.08
CA PRO A 846 30.19 19.82 2.88
C PRO A 846 28.72 19.65 2.50
N PHE A 847 28.18 18.47 2.77
CA PHE A 847 26.76 18.19 2.55
C PHE A 847 25.88 19.12 3.40
N ILE A 848 24.85 19.70 2.78
CA ILE A 848 23.87 20.56 3.43
C ILE A 848 22.46 20.05 3.16
N THR A 849 21.58 20.24 4.11
CA THR A 849 20.18 19.80 4.07
C THR A 849 19.22 20.90 3.61
N GLY A 850 19.63 22.17 3.75
CA GLY A 850 18.82 23.32 3.33
C GLY A 850 19.47 24.67 3.64
N LEU A 851 18.68 25.74 3.50
CA LEU A 851 19.17 27.12 3.69
C LEU A 851 19.70 27.40 5.11
N THR A 852 19.20 26.71 6.14
CA THR A 852 19.61 26.90 7.54
C THR A 852 21.08 26.55 7.81
N ASP A 853 21.68 25.76 6.93
CA ASP A 853 23.08 25.31 7.04
C ASP A 853 24.06 26.34 6.44
N LEU A 854 23.53 27.39 5.78
CA LEU A 854 24.29 28.50 5.22
C LEU A 854 24.37 29.73 6.14
N ARG A 855 24.01 29.59 7.43
CA ARG A 855 24.10 30.68 8.41
C ARG A 855 25.53 31.23 8.47
N ASP A 856 25.65 32.55 8.43
CA ASP A 856 26.92 33.30 8.45
C ASP A 856 27.89 33.02 7.29
N GLN A 857 27.45 32.25 6.29
CA GLN A 857 28.18 31.96 5.06
C GLN A 857 27.96 33.05 4.01
N SER A 858 28.92 33.15 3.09
CA SER A 858 28.82 34.05 1.94
C SER A 858 27.88 33.48 0.88
N VAL A 859 26.81 34.20 0.57
CA VAL A 859 25.80 33.76 -0.41
C VAL A 859 25.78 34.75 -1.58
N ALA A 860 26.17 34.28 -2.76
CA ALA A 860 26.07 35.05 -3.99
C ALA A 860 24.61 35.16 -4.43
N MET A 861 24.14 36.39 -4.62
CA MET A 861 22.77 36.73 -4.95
C MET A 861 22.75 37.67 -6.16
N VAL A 862 21.71 37.62 -6.97
CA VAL A 862 21.58 38.48 -8.18
C VAL A 862 20.79 39.74 -7.83
N LYS A 863 21.31 40.91 -8.19
CA LYS A 863 20.67 42.20 -7.90
C LYS A 863 19.28 42.26 -8.51
N GLY A 864 18.32 42.77 -7.74
CA GLY A 864 16.95 42.96 -8.21
C GLY A 864 16.14 41.68 -8.45
N TYR A 865 16.67 40.48 -8.16
CA TYR A 865 15.92 39.23 -8.23
C TYR A 865 14.98 39.05 -7.02
N SER A 866 13.84 38.41 -7.25
CA SER A 866 12.87 38.11 -6.18
C SER A 866 13.46 37.19 -5.12
N THR A 867 14.30 36.23 -5.53
CA THR A 867 15.06 35.34 -4.64
C THR A 867 15.94 36.13 -3.67
N THR A 868 16.65 37.15 -4.16
CA THR A 868 17.54 38.01 -3.34
C THR A 868 16.75 38.78 -2.29
N ALA A 869 15.61 39.37 -2.67
CA ALA A 869 14.73 40.07 -1.73
C ALA A 869 14.21 39.13 -0.64
N GLN A 870 13.77 37.91 -1.01
CA GLN A 870 13.26 36.94 -0.04
C GLN A 870 14.34 36.39 0.89
N LEU A 871 15.54 36.11 0.38
CA LEU A 871 16.66 35.62 1.18
C LEU A 871 17.10 36.66 2.21
N LYS A 872 17.21 37.93 1.81
CA LYS A 872 17.56 39.02 2.73
C LYS A 872 16.52 39.20 3.85
N THR A 873 15.23 39.08 3.52
CA THR A 873 14.16 39.26 4.50
C THR A 873 14.02 38.06 5.45
N LYS A 874 14.10 36.83 4.94
CA LYS A 874 13.88 35.61 5.75
C LYS A 874 15.13 35.10 6.45
N TYR A 875 16.31 35.38 5.91
CA TYR A 875 17.60 34.89 6.41
C TYR A 875 18.62 36.04 6.52
N PRO A 876 18.39 37.00 7.44
CA PRO A 876 19.23 38.19 7.57
C PRO A 876 20.66 37.88 8.05
N THR A 877 20.93 36.66 8.55
CA THR A 877 22.24 36.22 9.03
C THR A 877 23.16 35.71 7.91
N PHE A 878 22.70 35.64 6.66
CA PHE A 878 23.60 35.38 5.54
C PHE A 878 24.52 36.57 5.31
N LYS A 879 25.71 36.34 4.73
CA LYS A 879 26.58 37.41 4.22
C LYS A 879 26.31 37.57 2.73
N PRO A 880 25.32 38.38 2.31
CA PRO A 880 24.96 38.50 0.90
C PRO A 880 26.08 39.18 0.12
N GLN A 881 26.39 38.62 -1.05
CA GLN A 881 27.22 39.27 -2.07
C GLN A 881 26.38 39.41 -3.33
N GLU A 882 26.18 40.65 -3.78
CA GLU A 882 25.30 40.94 -4.89
C GLU A 882 26.04 41.10 -6.21
N TYR A 883 25.62 40.32 -7.21
CA TYR A 883 26.17 40.29 -8.57
C TYR A 883 25.12 40.76 -9.58
N GLU A 884 25.53 41.24 -10.75
CA GLU A 884 24.61 41.77 -11.76
C GLU A 884 23.90 40.65 -12.54
N THR A 885 24.53 39.49 -12.72
CA THR A 885 23.98 38.39 -13.51
C THR A 885 24.02 37.03 -12.77
N PRO A 886 23.14 36.08 -13.12
CA PRO A 886 23.21 34.72 -12.58
C PRO A 886 24.54 34.00 -12.87
N LEU A 887 25.16 34.27 -14.03
CA LEU A 887 26.46 33.70 -14.38
C LEU A 887 27.56 34.19 -13.42
N GLN A 888 27.61 35.50 -13.13
CA GLN A 888 28.58 36.06 -12.18
C GLN A 888 28.40 35.47 -10.78
N ALA A 889 27.16 35.23 -10.36
CA ALA A 889 26.88 34.57 -9.08
C ALA A 889 27.39 33.12 -9.05
N LEU A 890 27.22 32.36 -10.14
CA LEU A 890 27.78 31.01 -10.26
C LEU A 890 29.31 31.02 -10.29
N GLU A 891 29.93 31.93 -11.03
CA GLU A 891 31.39 32.11 -11.10
C GLU A 891 31.98 32.48 -9.74
N ALA A 892 31.30 33.31 -8.96
CA ALA A 892 31.70 33.63 -7.59
C ALA A 892 31.76 32.39 -6.70
N VAL A 893 30.80 31.48 -6.84
CA VAL A 893 30.83 30.19 -6.12
C VAL A 893 31.94 29.30 -6.67
N ALA A 894 32.04 29.16 -7.99
CA ALA A 894 33.05 28.31 -8.63
C ALA A 894 34.48 28.72 -8.25
N THR A 895 34.74 30.02 -8.15
CA THR A 895 36.03 30.61 -7.77
C THR A 895 36.26 30.71 -6.26
N GLY A 896 35.27 30.34 -5.43
CA GLY A 896 35.37 30.39 -3.97
C GLY A 896 35.23 31.79 -3.35
N LYS A 897 34.83 32.81 -4.13
CA LYS A 897 34.51 34.16 -3.63
C LYS A 897 33.21 34.18 -2.80
N ALA A 898 32.30 33.25 -3.10
CA ALA A 898 31.09 32.96 -2.34
C ALA A 898 31.01 31.47 -2.00
N THR A 899 30.38 31.14 -0.87
CA THR A 899 30.20 29.75 -0.40
C THR A 899 29.10 29.05 -1.20
N ALA A 900 28.00 29.75 -1.45
CA ALA A 900 26.83 29.21 -2.15
C ALA A 900 26.13 30.28 -2.98
N THR A 901 25.29 29.87 -3.91
CA THR A 901 24.29 30.73 -4.56
C THR A 901 22.94 30.04 -4.57
N VAL A 902 21.85 30.81 -4.63
CA VAL A 902 20.49 30.28 -4.72
C VAL A 902 19.88 30.82 -6.00
N LEU A 903 19.63 29.91 -6.94
CA LEU A 903 19.13 30.26 -8.28
C LEU A 903 18.00 29.32 -8.69
N ASN A 904 17.24 29.73 -9.70
CA ASN A 904 16.32 28.82 -10.37
C ASN A 904 17.10 27.63 -10.96
N LEU A 905 16.64 26.41 -10.72
CA LEU A 905 17.36 25.20 -11.12
C LEU A 905 17.57 25.12 -12.64
N ALA A 906 16.59 25.54 -13.45
CA ALA A 906 16.71 25.53 -14.91
C ALA A 906 17.79 26.51 -15.37
N VAL A 907 17.83 27.71 -14.79
CA VAL A 907 18.83 28.75 -15.09
C VAL A 907 20.22 28.27 -14.70
N ALA A 908 20.36 27.74 -13.49
CA ALA A 908 21.64 27.28 -12.99
C ALA A 908 22.18 26.11 -13.84
N THR A 909 21.34 25.13 -14.15
CA THR A 909 21.74 23.97 -14.98
C THR A 909 22.14 24.40 -16.39
N TYR A 910 21.38 25.31 -17.01
CA TYR A 910 21.69 25.83 -18.33
C TYR A 910 23.05 26.54 -18.35
N LEU A 911 23.26 27.46 -17.41
CA LEU A 911 24.50 28.25 -17.33
C LEU A 911 25.72 27.41 -16.95
N ILE A 912 25.58 26.46 -16.03
CA ILE A 912 26.66 25.53 -15.66
C ILE A 912 27.11 24.74 -16.89
N ARG A 913 26.15 24.18 -17.65
CA ARG A 913 26.45 23.39 -18.84
C ARG A 913 27.09 24.23 -19.94
N GLN A 914 26.52 25.41 -20.22
CA GLN A 914 27.00 26.28 -21.29
C GLN A 914 28.40 26.83 -21.03
N ASN A 915 28.71 27.15 -19.76
CA ASN A 915 29.97 27.76 -19.35
C ASN A 915 30.97 26.75 -18.76
N LYS A 916 30.65 25.45 -18.78
CA LYS A 916 31.52 24.36 -18.32
C LYS A 916 31.98 24.52 -16.85
N LEU A 917 31.09 24.99 -15.98
CA LEU A 917 31.35 25.17 -14.54
C LEU A 917 31.25 23.83 -13.80
N ASN A 918 32.12 22.88 -14.14
CA ASN A 918 32.02 21.48 -13.72
C ASN A 918 32.28 21.25 -12.22
N ASN A 919 32.87 22.23 -11.53
CA ASN A 919 33.16 22.18 -10.10
C ASN A 919 32.00 22.67 -9.21
N LEU A 920 30.81 22.82 -9.78
CA LEU A 920 29.59 23.21 -9.05
C LEU A 920 28.62 22.02 -8.97
N LYS A 921 27.95 21.89 -7.82
CA LYS A 921 26.89 20.90 -7.59
C LYS A 921 25.61 21.56 -7.09
N VAL A 922 24.48 20.92 -7.39
CA VAL A 922 23.20 21.20 -6.71
C VAL A 922 23.26 20.55 -5.33
N ALA A 923 23.36 21.36 -4.28
CA ALA A 923 23.60 20.90 -2.93
C ALA A 923 22.30 20.51 -2.19
N ALA A 924 21.24 21.32 -2.33
CA ALA A 924 19.93 21.05 -1.76
C ALA A 924 18.83 21.88 -2.47
N ASN A 925 17.57 21.54 -2.23
CA ASN A 925 16.46 22.42 -2.58
C ASN A 925 16.43 23.61 -1.62
N ALA A 926 16.18 24.81 -2.13
CA ALA A 926 16.11 26.00 -1.27
C ALA A 926 14.79 26.08 -0.48
N GLU A 927 13.76 25.28 -0.81
CA GLU A 927 12.44 25.24 -0.14
C GLU A 927 11.75 26.62 0.04
N ILE A 928 12.07 27.57 -0.86
CA ILE A 928 11.43 28.89 -0.86
C ILE A 928 10.16 28.81 -1.72
N ASN A 929 9.00 29.06 -1.11
CA ASN A 929 7.72 29.18 -1.82
C ASN A 929 7.74 30.39 -2.78
N PHE A 930 7.85 30.13 -4.09
CA PHE A 930 7.77 31.16 -5.13
C PHE A 930 6.42 31.11 -5.85
N PRO A 931 5.77 32.26 -6.09
CA PRO A 931 4.49 32.31 -6.82
C PRO A 931 4.60 32.06 -8.34
N GLY A 932 5.66 31.43 -8.84
CA GLY A 932 5.90 31.22 -10.28
C GLY A 932 6.28 32.52 -11.04
N LEU A 933 6.60 32.40 -12.34
CA LEU A 933 6.80 33.53 -13.25
C LEU A 933 5.47 33.88 -13.93
N SER A 934 5.15 35.16 -13.90
CA SER A 934 4.01 35.77 -14.58
C SER A 934 4.48 36.74 -15.65
N ILE A 935 3.57 37.19 -16.49
CA ILE A 935 3.77 38.39 -17.31
C ILE A 935 3.39 39.60 -16.44
N GLY A 936 4.32 40.52 -16.25
CA GLY A 936 4.08 41.80 -15.57
C GLY A 936 3.67 42.86 -16.57
N VAL A 937 2.64 43.63 -16.27
CA VAL A 937 2.12 44.71 -17.10
C VAL A 937 2.09 45.99 -16.27
N ARG A 938 2.42 47.15 -16.85
CA ARG A 938 2.28 48.44 -16.16
C ARG A 938 0.91 48.61 -15.48
N LYS A 939 0.91 49.23 -14.29
CA LYS A 939 -0.26 49.26 -13.38
C LYS A 939 -1.52 49.88 -13.98
N ASP A 940 -1.37 50.81 -14.90
CA ASP A 940 -2.46 51.55 -15.56
C ASP A 940 -3.08 50.82 -16.76
N TRP A 941 -2.62 49.61 -17.10
CA TRP A 941 -3.19 48.76 -18.17
C TRP A 941 -3.76 47.43 -17.64
N PRO A 942 -4.82 47.44 -16.80
CA PRO A 942 -5.44 46.22 -16.30
C PRO A 942 -6.11 45.38 -17.41
N GLU A 943 -6.58 46.02 -18.50
CA GLU A 943 -7.22 45.35 -19.62
C GLU A 943 -6.27 44.36 -20.31
N LEU A 944 -5.00 44.77 -20.49
CA LEU A 944 -3.98 43.92 -21.10
C LEU A 944 -3.72 42.66 -20.25
N VAL A 945 -3.85 42.72 -18.93
CA VAL A 945 -3.72 41.51 -18.08
C VAL A 945 -4.86 40.52 -18.34
N SER A 946 -6.10 41.00 -18.48
CA SER A 946 -7.25 40.16 -18.85
C SER A 946 -7.01 39.50 -20.21
N ILE A 947 -6.61 40.29 -21.21
CA ILE A 947 -6.32 39.82 -22.56
C ILE A 947 -5.20 38.76 -22.55
N LEU A 948 -4.08 39.03 -21.89
CA LEU A 948 -2.96 38.10 -21.79
C LEU A 948 -3.35 36.81 -21.07
N ASN A 949 -4.19 36.85 -20.03
CA ASN A 949 -4.70 35.64 -19.40
C ASN A 949 -5.55 34.79 -20.36
N LYS A 950 -6.36 35.41 -21.23
CA LYS A 950 -7.13 34.71 -22.28
C LYS A 950 -6.20 34.09 -23.32
N VAL A 951 -5.14 34.79 -23.73
CA VAL A 951 -4.10 34.23 -24.60
C VAL A 951 -3.45 33.02 -23.94
N LEU A 952 -2.96 33.16 -22.70
CA LEU A 952 -2.36 32.06 -21.93
C LEU A 952 -3.33 30.90 -21.70
N GLN A 953 -4.65 31.12 -21.72
CA GLN A 953 -5.67 30.07 -21.63
C GLN A 953 -5.91 29.36 -22.95
N SER A 954 -5.68 30.04 -24.08
CA SER A 954 -5.81 29.45 -25.40
C SER A 954 -4.56 28.66 -25.83
N VAL A 955 -3.44 28.72 -25.11
CA VAL A 955 -2.23 27.93 -25.42
C VAL A 955 -2.56 26.45 -25.19
N THR A 956 -2.42 25.64 -26.24
CA THR A 956 -2.75 24.22 -26.20
C THR A 956 -1.64 23.42 -25.53
N PRO A 957 -1.94 22.21 -24.98
CA PRO A 957 -0.90 21.34 -24.43
C PRO A 957 0.18 20.94 -25.45
N GLY A 958 -0.16 20.89 -26.74
CA GLY A 958 0.80 20.63 -27.81
C GLY A 958 1.80 21.77 -27.97
N GLU A 959 1.32 23.02 -28.06
CA GLU A 959 2.17 24.21 -28.12
C GLU A 959 3.03 24.36 -26.85
N GLU A 960 2.47 24.09 -25.67
CA GLU A 960 3.20 24.11 -24.41
C GLU A 960 4.30 23.01 -24.37
N SER A 961 3.99 21.80 -24.84
CA SER A 961 4.98 20.72 -24.96
C SER A 961 6.10 21.08 -25.95
N GLU A 962 5.77 21.65 -27.10
CA GLU A 962 6.75 22.07 -28.11
C GLU A 962 7.70 23.15 -27.58
N ILE A 963 7.19 24.12 -26.81
CA ILE A 963 8.01 25.15 -26.16
C ILE A 963 8.92 24.50 -25.10
N ASN A 964 8.37 23.62 -24.26
CA ASN A 964 9.13 22.96 -23.21
C ASN A 964 10.23 22.04 -23.78
N ASP A 965 9.94 21.25 -24.80
CA ASP A 965 10.91 20.32 -25.41
C ASP A 965 12.08 21.06 -26.06
N ARG A 966 11.83 22.26 -26.61
CA ARG A 966 12.85 23.11 -27.24
C ARG A 966 13.85 23.67 -26.22
N TRP A 967 13.38 24.06 -25.03
CA TRP A 967 14.17 24.82 -24.06
C TRP A 967 14.61 24.03 -22.84
N VAL A 968 13.89 22.97 -22.48
CA VAL A 968 14.05 22.19 -21.24
C VAL A 968 14.32 20.72 -21.56
N SER A 969 15.23 20.45 -22.50
CA SER A 969 15.71 19.09 -22.76
C SER A 969 16.79 18.68 -21.74
N VAL A 970 16.39 18.48 -20.48
CA VAL A 970 17.28 17.89 -19.48
C VAL A 970 17.15 16.37 -19.53
N ARG A 971 18.00 15.73 -20.34
CA ARG A 971 18.44 14.37 -20.04
C ARG A 971 19.40 14.47 -18.86
N TYR A 972 19.05 13.84 -17.75
CA TYR A 972 19.99 13.56 -16.67
C TYR A 972 20.97 12.50 -17.19
N ASP A 973 22.08 12.93 -17.77
CA ASP A 973 23.31 12.19 -17.57
C ASP A 973 23.73 12.53 -16.14
N VAL A 974 23.31 11.69 -15.19
CA VAL A 974 24.10 11.55 -13.98
C VAL A 974 25.44 11.06 -14.50
N ALA A 975 26.38 11.98 -14.68
CA ALA A 975 27.79 11.65 -14.64
C ALA A 975 28.05 11.14 -13.22
N ALA A 976 27.61 9.92 -12.98
CA ALA A 976 28.25 9.01 -12.07
C ALA A 976 29.69 9.02 -12.56
N ASP A 977 30.53 9.79 -11.88
CA ASP A 977 31.96 9.68 -12.01
C ASP A 977 32.27 8.21 -11.75
N THR A 978 32.34 7.45 -12.83
CA THR A 978 32.46 6.00 -12.79
C THR A 978 33.77 5.66 -12.09
N GLU A 979 34.77 6.55 -12.12
CA GLU A 979 36.00 6.37 -11.35
C GLU A 979 35.83 6.67 -9.86
N ALA A 980 35.09 7.70 -9.45
CA ALA A 980 34.83 7.96 -8.03
C ALA A 980 33.87 6.93 -7.41
N LEU A 981 32.84 6.48 -8.14
CA LEU A 981 31.94 5.41 -7.71
C LEU A 981 32.61 4.03 -7.76
N VAL A 982 33.56 3.80 -8.66
CA VAL A 982 34.42 2.60 -8.62
C VAL A 982 35.46 2.73 -7.51
N ARG A 983 35.97 3.92 -7.17
CA ARG A 983 36.94 4.11 -6.07
C ARG A 983 36.29 4.01 -4.70
N VAL A 984 35.14 4.66 -4.49
CA VAL A 984 34.29 4.49 -3.30
C VAL A 984 33.70 3.08 -3.31
N GLY A 985 33.32 2.55 -4.46
CA GLY A 985 32.90 1.17 -4.64
C GLY A 985 34.01 0.17 -4.30
N LEU A 986 35.28 0.47 -4.59
CA LEU A 986 36.47 -0.33 -4.24
C LEU A 986 36.91 -0.11 -2.80
N GLN A 987 36.65 1.05 -2.20
CA GLN A 987 36.92 1.31 -0.78
C GLN A 987 35.83 0.71 0.11
N VAL A 988 34.57 0.75 -0.33
CA VAL A 988 33.43 0.10 0.32
C VAL A 988 33.46 -1.40 0.04
N ALA A 989 33.78 -1.85 -1.19
CA ALA A 989 34.01 -3.26 -1.46
C ALA A 989 35.29 -3.74 -0.77
N GLY A 990 36.34 -2.93 -0.67
CA GLY A 990 37.57 -3.26 0.07
C GLY A 990 37.32 -3.35 1.57
N GLY A 991 36.61 -2.39 2.15
CA GLY A 991 36.18 -2.40 3.55
C GLY A 991 35.19 -3.52 3.85
N ALA A 992 34.22 -3.77 2.96
CA ALA A 992 33.30 -4.89 3.05
C ALA A 992 34.02 -6.23 2.82
N THR A 993 35.03 -6.29 1.97
CA THR A 993 35.86 -7.48 1.75
C THR A 993 36.77 -7.72 2.94
N ILE A 994 37.32 -6.69 3.58
CA ILE A 994 38.05 -6.82 4.84
C ILE A 994 37.12 -7.27 5.96
N ILE A 995 35.91 -6.71 6.07
CA ILE A 995 34.89 -7.15 7.04
C ILE A 995 34.46 -8.58 6.73
N VAL A 996 34.28 -8.95 5.47
CA VAL A 996 33.94 -10.32 5.04
C VAL A 996 35.12 -11.26 5.24
N ILE A 997 36.37 -10.83 5.08
CA ILE A 997 37.58 -11.63 5.39
C ILE A 997 37.75 -11.76 6.91
N ILE A 998 37.41 -10.73 7.69
CA ILE A 998 37.41 -10.79 9.16
C ILE A 998 36.26 -11.69 9.64
N ILE A 999 35.09 -11.63 9.02
CA ILE A 999 33.94 -12.50 9.33
C ILE A 999 34.23 -13.92 8.88
N ILE A 1000 34.75 -14.14 7.68
CA ILE A 1000 35.18 -15.46 7.19
C ILE A 1000 36.34 -15.98 8.03
N GLY A 1001 37.29 -15.14 8.42
CA GLY A 1001 38.40 -15.49 9.30
C GLY A 1001 37.93 -15.82 10.71
N PHE A 1002 36.94 -15.09 11.24
CA PHE A 1002 36.30 -15.34 12.52
C PHE A 1002 35.44 -16.59 12.50
N ILE A 1003 34.70 -16.83 11.41
CA ILE A 1003 33.92 -18.04 11.16
C ILE A 1003 34.87 -19.23 10.96
N ALA A 1004 35.96 -19.09 10.21
CA ALA A 1004 36.95 -20.14 10.00
C ALA A 1004 37.73 -20.44 11.29
N TYR A 1005 38.02 -19.42 12.11
CA TYR A 1005 38.62 -19.58 13.43
C TYR A 1005 37.66 -20.28 14.40
N ARG A 1006 36.39 -19.89 14.43
CA ARG A 1006 35.33 -20.56 15.20
C ARG A 1006 35.09 -21.98 14.70
N ASN A 1007 35.06 -22.21 13.40
CA ASN A 1007 34.86 -23.52 12.80
C ASN A 1007 36.05 -24.43 13.03
N ARG A 1008 37.30 -23.96 12.92
CA ARG A 1008 38.47 -24.77 13.29
C ARG A 1008 38.50 -25.10 14.77
N ARG A 1009 38.15 -24.13 15.63
CA ARG A 1009 38.04 -24.37 17.07
C ARG A 1009 36.91 -25.36 17.40
N LEU A 1010 35.76 -25.25 16.74
CA LEU A 1010 34.66 -26.19 16.88
C LEU A 1010 34.99 -27.55 16.29
N GLU A 1011 35.70 -27.63 15.17
CA GLU A 1011 36.19 -28.89 14.59
C GLU A 1011 37.23 -29.54 15.50
N GLN A 1012 38.04 -28.75 16.20
CA GLN A 1012 39.03 -29.26 17.14
C GLN A 1012 38.36 -29.72 18.43
N GLU A 1013 37.42 -28.96 18.97
CA GLU A 1013 36.58 -29.36 20.12
C GLU A 1013 35.70 -30.59 19.76
N MET A 1014 35.20 -30.68 18.52
CA MET A 1014 34.45 -31.83 18.01
C MET A 1014 35.34 -33.04 17.82
N LYS A 1015 36.53 -32.89 17.21
CA LYS A 1015 37.50 -33.98 17.06
C LYS A 1015 38.01 -34.48 18.41
N GLU A 1016 38.24 -33.59 19.36
CA GLU A 1016 38.63 -33.97 20.72
C GLU A 1016 37.49 -34.71 21.43
N ARG A 1017 36.24 -34.26 21.28
CA ARG A 1017 35.07 -34.95 21.82
C ARG A 1017 34.78 -36.28 21.15
N GLU A 1018 34.90 -36.37 19.83
CA GLU A 1018 34.73 -37.60 19.06
C GLU A 1018 35.85 -38.59 19.36
N ALA A 1019 37.10 -38.14 19.41
CA ALA A 1019 38.23 -38.98 19.82
C ALA A 1019 38.09 -39.45 21.26
N ALA A 1020 37.65 -38.60 22.19
CA ALA A 1020 37.40 -38.98 23.57
C ALA A 1020 36.22 -39.96 23.70
N ALA A 1021 35.14 -39.75 22.94
CA ALA A 1021 33.98 -40.63 22.92
C ALA A 1021 34.31 -42.00 22.31
N GLN A 1022 35.06 -42.02 21.21
CA GLN A 1022 35.50 -43.25 20.54
C GLN A 1022 36.51 -44.01 21.41
N ALA A 1023 37.50 -43.33 21.99
CA ALA A 1023 38.45 -43.95 22.93
C ALA A 1023 37.74 -44.52 24.17
N LYS A 1024 36.70 -43.84 24.69
CA LYS A 1024 35.87 -44.36 25.78
C LYS A 1024 35.14 -45.64 25.38
N SER A 1025 34.56 -45.69 24.18
CA SER A 1025 33.85 -46.87 23.67
C SER A 1025 34.80 -48.05 23.43
N ASP A 1026 35.95 -47.81 22.80
CA ASP A 1026 36.97 -48.84 22.54
C ASP A 1026 37.60 -49.36 23.84
N PHE A 1027 37.84 -48.48 24.81
CA PHE A 1027 38.31 -48.87 26.14
C PHE A 1027 37.31 -49.80 26.85
N VAL A 1028 36.02 -49.46 26.86
CA VAL A 1028 34.97 -50.28 27.47
C VAL A 1028 34.87 -51.65 26.79
N ALA A 1029 34.98 -51.70 25.45
CA ALA A 1029 34.96 -52.96 24.69
C ALA A 1029 36.17 -53.86 25.02
N VAL A 1030 37.38 -53.28 25.07
CA VAL A 1030 38.62 -54.02 25.40
C VAL A 1030 38.59 -54.52 26.84
N VAL A 1031 38.25 -53.67 27.81
CA VAL A 1031 38.17 -54.06 29.23
C VAL A 1031 37.16 -55.19 29.43
N SER A 1032 36.01 -55.14 28.74
CA SER A 1032 35.03 -56.22 28.84
C SER A 1032 35.60 -57.56 28.34
N HIS A 1033 36.34 -57.56 27.23
CA HIS A 1033 36.95 -58.79 26.71
C HIS A 1033 38.08 -59.33 27.63
N GLU A 1034 38.93 -58.43 28.11
CA GLU A 1034 40.08 -58.74 28.97
C GLU A 1034 39.68 -59.15 30.39
N VAL A 1035 38.52 -58.71 30.90
CA VAL A 1035 38.00 -59.14 32.21
C VAL A 1035 37.18 -60.42 32.09
N ARG A 1036 36.43 -60.61 31.00
CA ARG A 1036 35.62 -61.83 30.79
C ARG A 1036 36.48 -63.10 30.76
N THR A 1037 37.64 -63.02 30.12
CA THR A 1037 38.54 -64.18 29.93
C THR A 1037 39.09 -64.75 31.25
N PRO A 1038 39.72 -63.96 32.15
CA PRO A 1038 40.13 -64.45 33.45
C PRO A 1038 38.94 -64.82 34.32
N MET A 1039 37.81 -64.10 34.24
CA MET A 1039 36.62 -64.44 35.03
C MET A 1039 36.03 -65.80 34.69
N ASN A 1040 35.96 -66.16 33.41
CA ASN A 1040 35.55 -67.50 32.99
C ASN A 1040 36.53 -68.58 33.49
N GLY A 1041 37.83 -68.26 33.56
CA GLY A 1041 38.84 -69.12 34.17
C GLY A 1041 38.63 -69.32 35.67
N VAL A 1042 38.39 -68.24 36.42
CA VAL A 1042 38.09 -68.28 37.87
C VAL A 1042 36.81 -69.08 38.13
N LEU A 1043 35.74 -68.84 37.37
CA LEU A 1043 34.49 -69.58 37.48
C LEU A 1043 34.66 -71.06 37.13
N GLY A 1044 35.43 -71.38 36.10
CA GLY A 1044 35.74 -72.75 35.73
C GLY A 1044 36.46 -73.49 36.85
N MET A 1045 37.47 -72.86 37.46
CA MET A 1045 38.24 -73.44 38.55
C MET A 1045 37.42 -73.56 39.83
N ALA A 1046 36.59 -72.56 40.15
CA ALA A 1046 35.68 -72.62 41.29
C ALA A 1046 34.64 -73.74 41.15
N ARG A 1047 34.08 -73.94 39.95
CA ARG A 1047 33.16 -75.06 39.66
C ARG A 1047 33.85 -76.43 39.72
N LEU A 1048 35.08 -76.54 39.20
CA LEU A 1048 35.87 -77.77 39.35
C LEU A 1048 36.20 -78.08 40.81
N ILE A 1049 36.47 -77.06 41.62
CA ILE A 1049 36.68 -77.21 43.07
C ILE A 1049 35.39 -77.67 43.75
N LEU A 1050 34.22 -77.13 43.38
CA LEU A 1050 32.92 -77.59 43.88
C LEU A 1050 32.63 -79.07 43.59
N ASP A 1051 33.23 -79.65 42.53
CA ASP A 1051 33.12 -81.06 42.19
C ASP A 1051 34.10 -81.98 42.98
N THR A 1052 34.85 -81.44 43.96
CA THR A 1052 35.77 -82.20 44.84
C THR A 1052 35.20 -82.39 46.27
N GLU A 1053 35.83 -83.25 47.08
CA GLU A 1053 35.46 -83.40 48.50
C GLU A 1053 35.89 -82.15 49.31
N LEU A 1054 34.95 -81.24 49.53
CA LEU A 1054 35.13 -80.00 50.28
C LEU A 1054 34.42 -80.03 51.63
N SER A 1055 34.98 -79.34 52.64
CA SER A 1055 34.23 -79.05 53.87
C SER A 1055 33.07 -78.10 53.60
N GLU A 1056 32.05 -78.08 54.47
CA GLU A 1056 30.88 -77.20 54.30
C GLU A 1056 31.25 -75.71 54.21
N GLU A 1057 32.24 -75.27 55.00
CA GLU A 1057 32.74 -73.89 54.95
C GLU A 1057 33.48 -73.58 53.62
N GLN A 1058 34.22 -74.55 53.07
CA GLN A 1058 34.89 -74.42 51.78
C GLN A 1058 33.90 -74.44 50.60
N LYS A 1059 32.82 -75.20 50.69
CA LYS A 1059 31.73 -75.17 49.70
C LYS A 1059 31.06 -73.80 49.68
N ASP A 1060 30.76 -73.21 50.84
CA ASP A 1060 30.13 -71.90 50.91
C ASP A 1060 31.01 -70.80 50.29
N PHE A 1061 32.33 -70.84 50.55
CA PHE A 1061 33.28 -69.95 49.88
C PHE A 1061 33.34 -70.17 48.37
N ALA A 1062 33.37 -71.42 47.90
CA ALA A 1062 33.41 -71.72 46.48
C ALA A 1062 32.12 -71.30 45.75
N HIS A 1063 30.94 -71.51 46.35
CA HIS A 1063 29.67 -71.00 45.85
C HIS A 1063 29.64 -69.48 45.80
N THR A 1064 30.10 -68.81 46.85
CA THR A 1064 30.19 -67.34 46.90
C THR A 1064 31.09 -66.79 45.78
N ILE A 1065 32.21 -67.46 45.46
CA ILE A 1065 33.08 -67.10 44.34
C ILE A 1065 32.36 -67.25 43.00
N VAL A 1066 31.62 -68.35 42.81
CA VAL A 1066 30.83 -68.58 41.59
C VAL A 1066 29.75 -67.50 41.43
N ASP A 1067 28.96 -67.26 42.47
CA ASP A 1067 27.87 -66.27 42.43
C ASP A 1067 28.39 -64.85 42.19
N SER A 1068 29.50 -64.49 42.84
CA SER A 1068 30.15 -63.19 42.65
C SER A 1068 30.72 -63.04 41.24
N GLY A 1069 31.30 -64.10 40.69
CA GLY A 1069 31.85 -64.08 39.34
C GLY A 1069 30.77 -64.02 38.26
N GLU A 1070 29.65 -64.71 38.45
CA GLU A 1070 28.48 -64.61 37.56
C GLU A 1070 27.84 -63.22 37.61
N ALA A 1071 27.66 -62.66 38.81
CA ALA A 1071 27.14 -61.30 38.98
C ALA A 1071 28.02 -60.25 38.28
N LEU A 1072 29.35 -60.39 38.36
CA LEU A 1072 30.27 -59.48 37.69
C LEU A 1072 30.18 -59.58 36.17
N LEU A 1073 30.04 -60.79 35.61
CA LEU A 1073 29.86 -60.99 34.17
C LEU A 1073 28.55 -60.38 33.65
N ILE A 1074 27.47 -60.40 34.44
CA ILE A 1074 26.20 -59.75 34.10
C ILE A 1074 26.39 -58.23 34.03
N ILE A 1075 26.98 -57.62 35.06
CA ILE A 1075 27.24 -56.17 35.10
C ILE A 1075 28.11 -55.74 33.91
N LEU A 1076 29.12 -56.54 33.59
CA LEU A 1076 30.04 -56.28 32.48
C LEU A 1076 29.32 -56.31 31.12
N ASN A 1077 28.36 -57.23 30.93
CA ASN A 1077 27.55 -57.30 29.72
C ASN A 1077 26.55 -56.15 29.63
N ASP A 1078 25.89 -55.80 30.74
CA ASP A 1078 24.97 -54.66 30.80
C ASP A 1078 25.70 -53.34 30.49
N LEU A 1079 26.94 -53.18 30.95
CA LEU A 1079 27.76 -52.01 30.69
C LEU A 1079 28.15 -51.90 29.19
N LEU A 1080 28.38 -53.03 28.51
CA LEU A 1080 28.56 -53.06 27.06
C LEU A 1080 27.26 -52.68 26.31
N ASP A 1081 26.12 -53.22 26.73
CA ASP A 1081 24.83 -52.94 26.09
C ASP A 1081 24.42 -51.47 26.26
N ILE A 1082 24.65 -50.88 27.44
CA ILE A 1082 24.50 -49.44 27.68
C ILE A 1082 25.43 -48.63 26.77
N SER A 1083 26.70 -49.02 26.64
CA SER A 1083 27.64 -48.31 25.77
C SER A 1083 27.22 -48.35 24.29
N LYS A 1084 26.65 -49.46 23.81
CA LYS A 1084 26.09 -49.56 22.45
C LYS A 1084 24.81 -48.74 22.28
N LEU A 1085 23.93 -48.71 23.30
CA LEU A 1085 22.73 -47.87 23.32
C LEU A 1085 23.08 -46.37 23.26
N GLU A 1086 24.01 -45.89 24.08
CA GLU A 1086 24.49 -44.50 24.06
C GLU A 1086 25.12 -44.14 22.71
N ALA A 1087 25.79 -45.09 22.06
CA ALA A 1087 26.38 -44.92 20.73
C ALA A 1087 25.36 -45.07 19.57
N GLY A 1088 24.09 -45.38 19.85
CA GLY A 1088 23.07 -45.64 18.83
C GLY A 1088 23.33 -46.88 17.97
N LYS A 1089 24.20 -47.80 18.43
CA LYS A 1089 24.64 -49.02 17.70
C LYS A 1089 23.87 -50.28 18.13
N LEU A 1090 22.84 -50.16 18.97
CA LEU A 1090 21.96 -51.29 19.31
C LEU A 1090 20.81 -51.35 18.29
N GLU A 1091 20.81 -52.38 17.45
CA GLU A 1091 19.73 -52.64 16.48
C GLU A 1091 18.69 -53.57 17.11
N ILE A 1092 17.40 -53.22 16.97
CA ILE A 1092 16.28 -54.08 17.38
C ILE A 1092 15.82 -54.87 16.16
N GLU A 1093 15.79 -56.20 16.26
CA GLU A 1093 15.35 -57.05 15.16
C GLU A 1093 13.82 -57.13 15.09
N ALA A 1094 13.27 -57.22 13.88
CA ALA A 1094 11.84 -57.41 13.64
C ALA A 1094 11.59 -58.81 13.05
N VAL A 1095 11.61 -59.84 13.90
CA VAL A 1095 11.42 -61.24 13.49
C VAL A 1095 10.13 -61.83 14.08
N PRO A 1096 9.42 -62.74 13.39
CA PRO A 1096 8.28 -63.43 13.96
C PRO A 1096 8.72 -64.36 15.10
N PHE A 1097 8.11 -64.24 16.28
CA PHE A 1097 8.32 -65.17 17.40
C PHE A 1097 7.02 -65.50 18.13
N ASN A 1098 6.97 -66.68 18.76
CA ASN A 1098 5.82 -67.11 19.54
C ASN A 1098 5.95 -66.58 20.97
N LEU A 1099 5.11 -65.59 21.33
CA LEU A 1099 5.16 -64.94 22.64
C LEU A 1099 4.87 -65.94 23.77
N ARG A 1100 3.92 -66.85 23.57
CA ARG A 1100 3.51 -67.80 24.60
C ARG A 1100 4.62 -68.79 24.93
N ILE A 1101 5.29 -69.34 23.91
CA ILE A 1101 6.44 -70.24 24.12
C ILE A 1101 7.56 -69.51 24.85
N LEU A 1102 7.90 -68.29 24.43
CA LEU A 1102 8.94 -67.50 25.06
C LEU A 1102 8.66 -67.24 26.54
N VAL A 1103 7.41 -66.86 26.87
CA VAL A 1103 6.99 -66.61 28.26
C VAL A 1103 7.01 -67.91 29.06
N GLU A 1104 6.48 -69.01 28.52
CA GLU A 1104 6.47 -70.31 29.17
C GLU A 1104 7.88 -70.80 29.48
N GLU A 1105 8.81 -70.73 28.51
CA GLU A 1105 10.22 -71.05 28.73
C GLU A 1105 10.85 -70.18 29.82
N THR A 1106 10.61 -68.87 29.78
CA THR A 1106 11.21 -67.92 30.74
C THR A 1106 10.67 -68.16 32.16
N ILE A 1107 9.36 -68.35 32.29
CA ILE A 1107 8.71 -68.63 33.57
C ILE A 1107 9.19 -69.98 34.11
N ASN A 1108 9.29 -71.03 33.29
CA ASN A 1108 9.76 -72.35 33.73
C ASN A 1108 11.17 -72.30 34.33
N VAL A 1109 12.08 -71.52 33.74
CA VAL A 1109 13.44 -71.34 34.29
C VAL A 1109 13.40 -70.61 35.64
N MET A 1110 12.49 -69.64 35.80
CA MET A 1110 12.34 -68.86 37.04
C MET A 1110 11.53 -69.58 38.12
N ASP A 1111 10.67 -70.54 37.75
CA ASP A 1111 9.81 -71.28 38.67
C ASP A 1111 10.63 -72.13 39.63
N THR A 1112 11.74 -72.74 39.18
CA THR A 1112 12.66 -73.47 40.07
C THR A 1112 13.19 -72.58 41.19
N ARG A 1113 13.66 -71.36 40.86
CA ARG A 1113 14.17 -70.39 41.84
C ARG A 1113 13.07 -69.84 42.75
N ALA A 1114 11.86 -69.63 42.22
CA ALA A 1114 10.72 -69.20 43.01
C ALA A 1114 10.31 -70.26 44.05
N ARG A 1115 10.29 -71.55 43.65
CA ARG A 1115 9.97 -72.68 44.54
C ARG A 1115 10.99 -72.88 45.65
N GLU A 1116 12.28 -72.73 45.37
CA GLU A 1116 13.35 -72.76 46.39
C GLU A 1116 13.12 -71.71 47.49
N LYS A 1117 12.52 -70.56 47.14
CA LYS A 1117 12.14 -69.50 48.07
C LYS A 1117 10.71 -69.65 48.64
N GLY A 1118 10.01 -70.74 48.34
CA GLY A 1118 8.63 -70.98 48.78
C GLY A 1118 7.57 -70.10 48.12
N LEU A 1119 7.87 -69.47 46.98
CA LEU A 1119 6.96 -68.58 46.25
C LEU A 1119 6.22 -69.30 45.13
N HIS A 1120 4.96 -68.92 44.91
CA HIS A 1120 4.19 -69.42 43.76
C HIS A 1120 4.34 -68.50 42.54
N LEU A 1121 4.88 -69.00 41.43
CA LEU A 1121 4.96 -68.25 40.17
C LEU A 1121 3.83 -68.68 39.22
N SER A 1122 3.06 -67.70 38.72
CA SER A 1122 1.94 -67.93 37.81
C SER A 1122 1.93 -66.92 36.67
N TYR A 1123 1.28 -67.26 35.57
CA TYR A 1123 1.10 -66.34 34.44
C TYR A 1123 -0.29 -66.50 33.81
N THR A 1124 -0.81 -65.40 33.25
CA THR A 1124 -2.12 -65.36 32.59
C THR A 1124 -2.02 -64.64 31.26
N PHE A 1125 -2.79 -65.09 30.27
CA PHE A 1125 -2.93 -64.45 28.97
C PHE A 1125 -4.39 -64.18 28.69
N ASP A 1126 -4.72 -62.95 28.31
CA ASP A 1126 -6.05 -62.63 27.79
C ASP A 1126 -6.25 -63.25 26.40
N SER A 1127 -7.51 -63.57 26.08
CA SER A 1127 -7.89 -64.23 24.82
C SER A 1127 -7.54 -63.43 23.56
N GLU A 1128 -7.38 -62.11 23.69
CA GLU A 1128 -7.08 -61.20 22.58
C GLU A 1128 -5.59 -61.11 22.24
N VAL A 1129 -4.70 -61.67 23.07
CA VAL A 1129 -3.24 -61.60 22.85
C VAL A 1129 -2.84 -62.50 21.68
N PRO A 1130 -2.20 -61.96 20.62
CA PRO A 1130 -1.72 -62.77 19.50
C PRO A 1130 -0.66 -63.78 19.91
N LYS A 1131 -0.73 -65.00 19.36
CA LYS A 1131 0.27 -66.05 19.62
C LYS A 1131 1.64 -65.75 19.01
N ILE A 1132 1.67 -65.10 17.85
CA ILE A 1132 2.89 -64.74 17.12
C ILE A 1132 2.96 -63.21 17.06
N LEU A 1133 4.10 -62.65 17.46
CA LEU A 1133 4.41 -61.23 17.36
C LEU A 1133 5.62 -61.03 16.43
N LEU A 1134 5.68 -59.87 15.78
CA LEU A 1134 6.85 -59.42 15.03
C LEU A 1134 7.67 -58.48 15.93
N GLY A 1135 8.93 -58.82 16.19
CA GLY A 1135 9.82 -58.01 17.04
C GLY A 1135 11.02 -58.81 17.53
N ASP A 1136 11.76 -58.24 18.48
CA ASP A 1136 12.95 -58.91 19.02
C ASP A 1136 12.58 -59.74 20.26
N GLY A 1137 12.32 -61.02 20.02
CA GLY A 1137 12.02 -61.97 21.09
C GLY A 1137 13.15 -62.09 22.12
N ASN A 1138 14.43 -61.96 21.72
CA ASN A 1138 15.54 -62.10 22.66
C ASN A 1138 15.58 -60.92 23.65
N ARG A 1139 15.34 -59.69 23.17
CA ARG A 1139 15.26 -58.51 24.03
C ARG A 1139 14.05 -58.57 24.95
N LEU A 1140 12.90 -59.03 24.44
CA LEU A 1140 11.71 -59.20 25.27
C LEU A 1140 11.93 -60.26 26.37
N ARG A 1141 12.59 -61.39 26.04
CA ARG A 1141 12.99 -62.41 27.02
C ARG A 1141 13.90 -61.82 28.10
N GLN A 1142 14.89 -61.03 27.72
CA GLN A 1142 15.82 -60.36 28.64
C GLN A 1142 15.07 -59.41 29.60
N ILE A 1143 14.13 -58.62 29.08
CA ILE A 1143 13.29 -57.73 29.90
C ILE A 1143 12.46 -58.54 30.90
N LEU A 1144 11.78 -59.60 30.46
CA LEU A 1144 10.98 -60.45 31.32
C LEU A 1144 11.82 -61.14 32.40
N PHE A 1145 12.99 -61.66 32.03
CA PHE A 1145 13.92 -62.30 32.95
C PHE A 1145 14.38 -61.33 34.05
N ASN A 1146 14.73 -60.09 33.69
CA ASN A 1146 15.16 -59.06 34.65
C ASN A 1146 14.03 -58.68 35.61
N PHE A 1147 12.80 -58.53 35.12
CA PHE A 1147 11.67 -58.24 35.99
C PHE A 1147 11.33 -59.40 36.93
N LEU A 1148 11.31 -60.63 36.41
CA LEU A 1148 11.02 -61.82 37.21
C LEU A 1148 12.10 -62.09 38.25
N SER A 1149 13.38 -61.96 37.89
CA SER A 1149 14.49 -62.14 38.83
C SER A 1149 14.41 -61.12 39.97
N ASN A 1150 14.10 -59.85 39.66
CA ASN A 1150 13.89 -58.83 40.69
C ASN A 1150 12.65 -59.13 41.54
N ALA A 1151 11.53 -59.52 40.93
CA ALA A 1151 10.31 -59.87 41.67
C ALA A 1151 10.58 -61.02 42.66
N ILE A 1152 11.21 -62.11 42.23
CA ILE A 1152 11.57 -63.24 43.11
C ILE A 1152 12.54 -62.81 44.21
N LYS A 1153 13.54 -61.99 43.86
CA LYS A 1153 14.52 -61.49 44.83
C LYS A 1153 13.86 -60.70 45.95
N PHE A 1154 12.89 -59.84 45.64
CA PHE A 1154 12.29 -58.90 46.60
C PHE A 1154 10.95 -59.35 47.19
N THR A 1155 10.36 -60.45 46.74
CA THR A 1155 9.20 -61.07 47.39
C THR A 1155 9.66 -62.15 48.38
N ASN A 1156 9.20 -62.10 49.63
CA ASN A 1156 9.63 -63.03 50.68
C ASN A 1156 8.64 -64.16 50.96
N GLU A 1157 7.34 -63.93 50.78
CA GLU A 1157 6.25 -64.91 50.94
C GLU A 1157 5.13 -64.64 49.93
N GLY A 1158 4.28 -65.64 49.65
CA GLY A 1158 3.15 -65.53 48.71
C GLY A 1158 3.50 -65.98 47.29
N GLY A 1159 3.23 -65.14 46.28
CA GLY A 1159 3.41 -65.49 44.88
C GLY A 1159 3.52 -64.30 43.93
N ILE A 1160 3.94 -64.57 42.71
CA ILE A 1160 4.16 -63.61 41.63
C ILE A 1160 3.28 -64.04 40.45
N THR A 1161 2.51 -63.10 39.90
CA THR A 1161 1.67 -63.34 38.72
C THR A 1161 2.08 -62.38 37.59
N VAL A 1162 2.33 -62.93 36.40
CA VAL A 1162 2.59 -62.13 35.19
C VAL A 1162 1.39 -62.21 34.25
N SER A 1163 0.74 -61.06 34.01
CA SER A 1163 -0.45 -60.97 33.17
C SER A 1163 -0.15 -60.30 31.83
N PHE A 1164 -0.56 -60.93 30.74
CA PHE A 1164 -0.41 -60.41 29.38
C PHE A 1164 -1.78 -60.06 28.80
N PHE A 1165 -1.94 -58.80 28.39
CA PHE A 1165 -3.16 -58.28 27.75
C PHE A 1165 -2.80 -57.50 26.48
N SER A 1166 -3.69 -57.52 25.49
CA SER A 1166 -3.56 -56.71 24.27
C SER A 1166 -4.54 -55.55 24.32
N LYS A 1167 -4.07 -54.36 23.94
CA LYS A 1167 -4.93 -53.18 23.79
C LYS A 1167 -4.66 -52.55 22.42
N GLN A 1168 -5.72 -52.33 21.64
CA GLN A 1168 -5.59 -51.64 20.37
C GLN A 1168 -5.29 -50.16 20.61
N LEU A 1169 -4.13 -49.69 20.13
CA LEU A 1169 -3.75 -48.28 20.17
C LEU A 1169 -4.18 -47.63 18.85
N TYR A 1170 -5.11 -46.66 18.90
CA TYR A 1170 -5.53 -45.92 17.72
C TYR A 1170 -4.47 -44.87 17.35
N GLY A 1171 -3.67 -45.17 16.32
CA GLY A 1171 -2.68 -44.29 15.71
C GLY A 1171 -1.71 -45.09 14.85
N ASN A 1172 -1.52 -44.70 13.58
CA ASN A 1172 -0.68 -45.37 12.57
C ASN A 1172 0.84 -45.29 12.84
N ASN A 1173 1.29 -45.61 14.05
CA ASN A 1173 2.72 -45.66 14.37
C ASN A 1173 3.04 -46.94 15.18
N CYS A 1174 2.94 -48.08 14.51
CA CYS A 1174 3.85 -49.20 14.73
C CYS A 1174 4.29 -49.66 13.33
N GLN A 1175 5.46 -49.20 12.90
CA GLN A 1175 6.29 -49.94 11.95
C GLN A 1175 7.33 -50.70 12.76
#